data_AF-A0A2I2FCE0-F1
#
_entry.id   AF-A0A2I2FCE0-F1
#
_cell.length_a   1.000
_cell.length_b   1.000
_cell.length_c   1.000
_cell.angle_alpha   90.00
_cell.angle_beta   90.00
_cell.angle_gamma   90.00
#
_symmetry.space_group_name_H-M   'P 1'
#
loop_
_entity.id
_entity.type
_entity.pdbx_description
1 polymer ?
#
loop_
_entity_poly.entity_id
_entity_poly.type
_entity_poly.pdbx_seq_one_letter_code
_entity_poly.pdbx_strand_id
1 'polypeptide(L)'
;RIQRKFKQLHDSQREWATGVLLCAYGTSIILFINVVLTIIAASMSYSKHTGQNYNYSGLYQGNCSTSKNLTRGLHALINVLSTLMLAASNYCMQCLSAPSRQSIDEAHAQRKWLDIGVPSLKNLRSIGRKSQILWALLCITSVPIHLIYNSTVFSTLATREYGIYVASSDFDPNDPPKENLAYPNCFDEHAAENMSDFYTNIRTFDKLPISKCQDAYAVDFNTNRGTVILVTNNPRAGNTSLLYTGTGNWPDRVGNPKNLGYSWMCNGSDCSRKMLEEDTKSAHGKWPISAEVRPMPVISATVFSETTYTLNSTTLKDVPDIQVSSDELGDIRRLKRRMWEQPPYEELHRFLHDPRGWKNSSWAEAIKIHELDNPCPSYSFTPSWPMQLDYSPTSRVVETTVRHCLSEKVNEKCQLLFSLPLCLAVILCNSIKVLAIFLTAHGSRREVLLTVGDAMSSFLSNPDKTTEGNCLLSKSSIKASESWKPSSVNAHILQKGRQVTLSKRQRWVYSVSRRDWILTIAVITLVFLLSGYLLSSAIIGLSDSNKDSLRGIWNLGFGTVSPSAIMRTDGHRSYYRFLPTVLRANAPQIIVSLAYFLYNHKLTSMLLAAEYDGYGTDRKPLRVSWPKGPQRSTYYLSLPYRYSICLLSASAALHWLISQSLFFVAIIPYSPDGKPTPDSERVTCGFSPLAIIFAMSLGVLMVGAILALGMRRFKSNIPLAGSCSAAISAACHPLSDDEHALKPIMWGEVQIPRAEPTSHFPGTNEETDFSDSELDARGRAVRRDQSSQESGVGLLARDDVSDDSGESYGHCSFTSHEVITPSPLRRYA
;
A
#
# COMPACT_ATOMS: atom_id res chain seq x y z
N ARG A 1 9.24 36.66 13.04
CA ARG A 1 8.19 36.78 11.98
C ARG A 1 6.99 35.85 12.24
N ILE A 2 7.21 34.57 12.53
CA ILE A 2 6.15 33.58 12.85
C ILE A 2 5.29 34.02 14.05
N GLN A 3 5.92 34.40 15.17
CA GLN A 3 5.20 34.89 16.36
C GLN A 3 4.33 36.14 16.09
N ARG A 4 4.81 37.10 15.27
CA ARG A 4 4.01 38.27 14.86
C ARG A 4 2.79 37.88 14.03
N LYS A 5 2.92 36.85 13.18
CA LYS A 5 1.82 36.35 12.35
C LYS A 5 0.77 35.60 13.19
N PHE A 6 1.19 34.83 14.19
CA PHE A 6 0.27 34.24 15.16
C PHE A 6 -0.49 35.31 15.96
N LYS A 7 0.21 36.37 16.40
CA LYS A 7 -0.43 37.49 17.11
C LYS A 7 -1.48 38.21 16.25
N GLN A 8 -1.20 38.50 14.98
CA GLN A 8 -2.19 39.08 14.05
C GLN A 8 -3.39 38.17 13.76
N LEU A 9 -3.20 36.85 13.75
CA LEU A 9 -4.30 35.89 13.56
C LEU A 9 -5.22 35.81 14.78
N HIS A 10 -4.63 35.93 15.98
CA HIS A 10 -5.34 36.04 17.25
C HIS A 10 -6.21 37.30 17.29
N ASP A 11 -5.64 38.45 16.92
CA ASP A 11 -6.33 39.75 16.91
C ASP A 11 -7.42 39.85 15.81
N SER A 12 -7.43 38.96 14.81
CA SER A 12 -8.35 39.02 13.65
C SER A 12 -9.49 37.99 13.65
N GLN A 13 -9.77 37.33 14.78
CA GLN A 13 -10.79 36.26 14.91
C GLN A 13 -10.61 35.10 13.91
N ARG A 14 -9.39 34.89 13.39
CA ARG A 14 -9.04 33.84 12.40
C ARG A 14 -8.16 32.77 13.00
N GLU A 15 -8.40 32.49 14.27
CA GLU A 15 -7.55 31.60 15.04
C GLU A 15 -7.49 30.17 14.45
N TRP A 16 -8.50 29.76 13.67
CA TRP A 16 -8.55 28.48 12.94
C TRP A 16 -7.45 28.31 11.90
N ALA A 17 -6.91 29.42 11.39
CA ALA A 17 -5.77 29.40 10.50
C ALA A 17 -4.49 28.90 11.20
N THR A 18 -4.42 28.92 12.54
CA THR A 18 -3.26 28.44 13.32
C THR A 18 -3.01 26.96 13.09
N GLY A 19 -4.03 26.11 13.23
CA GLY A 19 -3.91 24.67 12.99
C GLY A 19 -3.57 24.35 11.53
N VAL A 20 -4.17 25.09 10.60
CA VAL A 20 -3.88 24.96 9.16
C VAL A 20 -2.45 25.39 8.84
N LEU A 21 -1.91 26.43 9.50
CA LEU A 21 -0.52 26.85 9.35
C LEU A 21 0.47 25.81 9.88
N LEU A 22 0.16 25.16 11.01
CA LEU A 22 0.98 24.04 11.49
C LEU A 22 1.01 22.90 10.47
N CYS A 23 -0.14 22.57 9.86
CA CYS A 23 -0.21 21.61 8.76
C CYS A 23 0.61 22.07 7.54
N ALA A 24 0.60 23.37 7.23
CA ALA A 24 1.38 23.96 6.15
C ALA A 24 2.88 23.76 6.41
N TYR A 25 3.37 24.14 7.60
CA TYR A 25 4.77 23.97 7.98
C TYR A 25 5.20 22.50 7.98
N GLY A 26 4.39 21.60 8.56
CA GLY A 26 4.66 20.17 8.53
C GLY A 26 4.77 19.62 7.11
N THR A 27 3.82 19.98 6.22
CA THR A 27 3.84 19.55 4.83
C THR A 27 5.00 20.18 4.04
N SER A 28 5.39 21.43 4.35
CA SER A 28 6.58 22.07 3.76
C SER A 28 7.88 21.40 4.17
N ILE A 29 7.99 20.94 5.42
CA ILE A 29 9.15 20.16 5.88
C ILE A 29 9.23 18.83 5.10
N ILE A 30 8.10 18.14 4.91
CA ILE A 30 8.07 16.89 4.12
C ILE A 30 8.46 17.17 2.66
N LEU A 31 7.94 18.24 2.06
CA LEU A 31 8.35 18.66 0.71
C LEU A 31 9.86 18.92 0.64
N PHE A 32 10.42 19.63 1.62
CA PHE A 32 11.85 19.91 1.69
C PHE A 32 12.67 18.62 1.79
N ILE A 33 12.29 17.69 2.67
CA ILE A 33 12.93 16.36 2.80
C ILE A 33 12.92 15.64 1.44
N ASN A 34 11.78 15.63 0.74
CA ASN A 34 11.66 14.95 -0.55
C ASN A 34 12.55 15.58 -1.63
N VAL A 35 12.62 16.91 -1.66
CA VAL A 35 13.51 17.64 -2.59
C VAL A 35 14.97 17.32 -2.27
N VAL A 36 15.39 17.43 -1.01
CA VAL A 36 16.78 17.14 -0.59
C VAL A 36 17.16 15.69 -0.91
N LEU A 37 16.32 14.71 -0.55
CA LEU A 37 16.58 13.31 -0.85
C LEU A 37 16.63 13.03 -2.35
N THR A 38 15.78 13.68 -3.15
CA THR A 38 15.79 13.54 -4.61
C THR A 38 17.06 14.14 -5.22
N ILE A 39 17.52 15.30 -4.73
CA ILE A 39 18.78 15.91 -5.18
C ILE A 39 19.97 15.02 -4.83
N ILE A 40 20.02 14.48 -3.61
CA ILE A 40 21.08 13.54 -3.18
C ILE A 40 21.06 12.28 -4.06
N ALA A 41 19.88 11.72 -4.30
CA ALA A 41 19.72 10.53 -5.14
C ALA A 41 20.21 10.81 -6.58
N ALA A 42 19.78 11.92 -7.17
CA ALA A 42 20.21 12.33 -8.50
C ALA A 42 21.72 12.58 -8.55
N SER A 43 22.30 13.33 -7.61
CA SER A 43 23.73 13.65 -7.62
C SER A 43 24.60 12.41 -7.46
N MET A 44 24.24 11.50 -6.54
CA MET A 44 24.93 10.21 -6.37
C MET A 44 24.87 9.36 -7.63
N SER A 45 23.71 9.34 -8.29
CA SER A 45 23.49 8.54 -9.48
C SER A 45 24.27 9.06 -10.69
N TYR A 46 24.15 10.36 -11.00
CA TYR A 46 24.86 11.00 -12.11
C TYR A 46 26.38 11.01 -11.92
N SER A 47 26.88 11.01 -10.68
CA SER A 47 28.32 10.97 -10.40
C SER A 47 28.95 9.58 -10.54
N LYS A 48 28.19 8.48 -10.41
CA LYS A 48 28.77 7.13 -10.28
C LYS A 48 28.34 6.12 -11.34
N HIS A 49 27.17 6.27 -11.98
CA HIS A 49 26.61 5.23 -12.86
C HIS A 49 26.23 5.83 -14.22
N THR A 50 26.99 5.46 -15.27
CA THR A 50 26.88 6.02 -16.63
C THR A 50 25.93 5.27 -17.57
N GLY A 51 25.34 4.13 -17.15
CA GLY A 51 24.33 3.40 -17.93
C GLY A 51 22.92 3.74 -17.47
N GLN A 52 22.20 4.58 -18.22
CA GLN A 52 20.86 5.05 -17.84
C GLN A 52 19.74 4.24 -18.51
N ASN A 53 18.84 3.70 -17.69
CA ASN A 53 17.47 3.43 -18.12
C ASN A 53 16.65 4.71 -17.93
N TYR A 54 15.81 5.09 -18.91
CA TYR A 54 15.01 6.33 -18.83
C TYR A 54 14.08 6.40 -17.61
N ASN A 55 13.70 5.25 -17.03
CA ASN A 55 12.71 5.17 -15.95
C ASN A 55 13.33 5.18 -14.53
N TYR A 56 14.57 4.74 -14.38
CA TYR A 56 15.20 4.59 -13.06
C TYR A 56 16.73 4.54 -13.18
N SER A 57 17.44 4.84 -12.09
CA SER A 57 18.90 4.82 -12.05
C SER A 57 19.45 4.31 -10.71
N GLY A 58 20.70 3.86 -10.72
CA GLY A 58 21.36 3.25 -9.57
C GLY A 58 21.86 4.24 -8.53
N LEU A 59 21.57 3.94 -7.25
CA LEU A 59 22.10 4.63 -6.06
C LEU A 59 23.17 3.81 -5.34
N TYR A 60 23.00 2.49 -5.33
CA TYR A 60 23.91 1.54 -4.69
C TYR A 60 23.96 0.27 -5.51
N GLN A 61 25.12 -0.36 -5.57
CA GLN A 61 25.32 -1.72 -6.08
C GLN A 61 26.25 -2.47 -5.13
N GLY A 62 25.87 -3.68 -4.74
CA GLY A 62 26.68 -4.52 -3.87
C GLY A 62 25.83 -5.57 -3.14
N ASN A 63 26.06 -5.69 -1.84
CA ASN A 63 25.42 -6.70 -1.00
C ASN A 63 23.89 -6.56 -0.97
N CYS A 64 23.21 -7.66 -1.24
CA CYS A 64 21.75 -7.77 -1.28
C CYS A 64 21.13 -7.49 0.09
N SER A 65 21.78 -7.90 1.19
CA SER A 65 21.34 -7.59 2.55
C SER A 65 21.29 -6.08 2.82
N THR A 66 22.28 -5.34 2.32
CA THR A 66 22.41 -3.89 2.52
C THR A 66 21.37 -3.15 1.68
N SER A 67 21.28 -3.46 0.38
CA SER A 67 20.27 -2.86 -0.51
C SER A 67 18.84 -3.07 0.03
N LYS A 68 18.53 -4.30 0.45
CA LYS A 68 17.23 -4.67 1.00
C LYS A 68 16.90 -3.97 2.31
N ASN A 69 17.85 -3.87 3.24
CA ASN A 69 17.63 -3.19 4.52
C ASN A 69 17.43 -1.68 4.31
N LEU A 70 18.18 -1.08 3.37
CA LEU A 70 18.02 0.32 3.00
C LEU A 70 16.64 0.59 2.36
N THR A 71 16.20 -0.26 1.42
CA THR A 71 14.84 -0.18 0.84
C THR A 71 13.76 -0.28 1.91
N ARG A 72 13.85 -1.26 2.81
CA ARG A 72 12.87 -1.44 3.91
C ARG A 72 12.79 -0.20 4.81
N GLY A 73 13.94 0.39 5.15
CA GLY A 73 14.01 1.61 5.96
C GLY A 73 13.45 2.84 5.25
N LEU A 74 13.78 3.02 3.96
CA LEU A 74 13.25 4.11 3.14
C LEU A 74 11.74 3.97 2.94
N HIS A 75 11.23 2.76 2.72
CA HIS A 75 9.78 2.52 2.65
C HIS A 75 9.10 2.83 3.98
N ALA A 76 9.70 2.48 5.13
CA ALA A 76 9.15 2.85 6.43
C ALA A 76 9.05 4.39 6.57
N LEU A 77 10.12 5.12 6.22
CA LEU A 77 10.12 6.58 6.21
C LEU A 77 9.04 7.15 5.27
N ILE A 78 8.97 6.67 4.04
CA ILE A 78 7.98 7.10 3.04
C ILE A 78 6.55 6.91 3.55
N ASN A 79 6.24 5.77 4.17
CA ASN A 79 4.90 5.49 4.70
C ASN A 79 4.56 6.34 5.93
N VAL A 80 5.54 6.70 6.77
CA VAL A 80 5.34 7.67 7.85
C VAL A 80 5.05 9.07 7.28
N LEU A 81 5.89 9.55 6.35
CA LEU A 81 5.72 10.87 5.74
C LEU A 81 4.40 10.99 4.97
N SER A 82 4.02 9.96 4.21
CA SER A 82 2.74 9.94 3.48
C SER A 82 1.53 9.93 4.41
N THR A 83 1.58 9.18 5.51
CA THR A 83 0.51 9.13 6.52
C THR A 83 0.35 10.47 7.24
N LEU A 84 1.45 11.11 7.65
CA LEU A 84 1.41 12.44 8.28
C LEU A 84 0.85 13.50 7.33
N MET A 85 1.21 13.43 6.04
CA MET A 85 0.68 14.33 5.02
C MET A 85 -0.80 14.08 4.75
N LEU A 86 -1.24 12.82 4.77
CA LEU A 86 -2.66 12.46 4.67
C LEU A 86 -3.44 13.01 5.86
N ALA A 87 -2.89 12.93 7.07
CA ALA A 87 -3.49 13.48 8.28
C ALA A 87 -3.62 15.01 8.22
N ALA A 88 -2.57 15.72 7.79
CA ALA A 88 -2.59 17.16 7.57
C ALA A 88 -3.64 17.55 6.51
N SER A 89 -3.67 16.82 5.38
CA SER A 89 -4.66 17.02 4.32
C SER A 89 -6.09 16.81 4.83
N ASN A 90 -6.31 15.74 5.62
CA ASN A 90 -7.61 15.44 6.23
C ASN A 90 -8.07 16.55 7.18
N TYR A 91 -7.18 17.06 8.02
CA TYR A 91 -7.49 18.18 8.91
C TYR A 91 -7.86 19.45 8.13
N CYS A 92 -7.06 19.85 7.14
CA CYS A 92 -7.36 21.02 6.32
C CYS A 92 -8.68 20.86 5.53
N MET A 93 -8.95 19.66 5.02
CA MET A 93 -10.22 19.33 4.37
C MET A 93 -11.42 19.44 5.33
N GLN A 94 -11.26 19.08 6.60
CA GLN A 94 -12.29 19.28 7.62
C GLN A 94 -12.51 20.78 7.89
N CYS A 95 -11.45 21.58 8.01
CA CYS A 95 -11.59 23.04 8.17
C CYS A 95 -12.30 23.69 6.97
N LEU A 96 -11.99 23.25 5.74
CA LEU A 96 -12.63 23.76 4.52
C LEU A 96 -14.13 23.40 4.45
N SER A 97 -14.50 22.20 4.93
CA SER A 97 -15.88 21.70 4.93
C SER A 97 -16.69 22.08 6.18
N ALA A 98 -16.06 22.71 7.17
CA ALA A 98 -16.75 23.20 8.35
C ALA A 98 -17.71 24.35 7.99
N PRO A 99 -18.95 24.34 8.50
CA PRO A 99 -19.91 25.41 8.26
C PRO A 99 -19.59 26.65 9.12
N SER A 100 -20.00 27.83 8.65
CA SER A 100 -20.07 29.05 9.48
C SER A 100 -21.47 29.20 10.09
N ARG A 101 -21.62 30.02 11.13
CA ARG A 101 -22.93 30.27 11.75
C ARG A 101 -23.97 30.73 10.72
N GLN A 102 -23.63 31.71 9.91
CA GLN A 102 -24.47 32.19 8.80
C GLN A 102 -24.93 31.05 7.87
N SER A 103 -24.02 30.16 7.44
CA SER A 103 -24.38 29.06 6.55
C SER A 103 -25.30 28.02 7.20
N ILE A 104 -25.23 27.89 8.54
CA ILE A 104 -26.15 27.06 9.31
C ILE A 104 -27.51 27.73 9.36
N ASP A 105 -27.58 29.01 9.67
CA ASP A 105 -28.85 29.76 9.74
C ASP A 105 -29.59 29.71 8.40
N GLU A 106 -28.87 29.90 7.28
CA GLU A 106 -29.40 29.75 5.91
C GLU A 106 -29.94 28.33 5.63
N ALA A 107 -29.24 27.30 6.10
CA ALA A 107 -29.68 25.91 5.94
C ALA A 107 -30.91 25.62 6.83
N HIS A 108 -30.90 26.10 8.07
CA HIS A 108 -31.95 25.93 9.06
C HIS A 108 -33.24 26.64 8.63
N ALA A 109 -33.15 27.81 8.01
CA ALA A 109 -34.28 28.50 7.38
C ALA A 109 -34.96 27.62 6.30
N GLN A 110 -34.17 26.81 5.58
CA GLN A 110 -34.67 25.82 4.62
C GLN A 110 -35.00 24.46 5.24
N ARG A 111 -35.00 24.34 6.58
CA ARG A 111 -35.20 23.08 7.33
C ARG A 111 -34.21 21.97 6.97
N LYS A 112 -32.99 22.36 6.60
CA LYS A 112 -31.85 21.48 6.33
C LYS A 112 -30.80 21.67 7.43
N TRP A 113 -30.15 20.58 7.81
CA TRP A 113 -29.08 20.61 8.81
C TRP A 113 -27.72 20.34 8.16
N LEU A 114 -26.65 20.87 8.76
CA LEU A 114 -25.26 20.65 8.36
C LEU A 114 -24.53 19.83 9.43
N ASP A 115 -23.48 19.11 9.01
CA ASP A 115 -22.64 18.35 9.93
C ASP A 115 -21.62 19.28 10.62
N ILE A 116 -21.47 19.17 11.93
CA ILE A 116 -20.49 19.90 12.73
C ILE A 116 -19.49 18.92 13.35
N GLY A 117 -18.20 19.27 13.31
CA GLY A 117 -17.13 18.54 14.00
C GLY A 117 -16.81 17.14 13.48
N VAL A 118 -17.27 16.81 12.27
CA VAL A 118 -16.93 15.54 11.58
C VAL A 118 -16.55 15.81 10.12
N PRO A 119 -15.72 14.95 9.48
CA PRO A 119 -15.52 15.01 8.05
C PRO A 119 -16.85 14.79 7.31
N SER A 120 -17.34 15.80 6.58
CA SER A 120 -18.62 15.71 5.87
C SER A 120 -18.52 16.14 4.41
N LEU A 121 -18.74 15.18 3.51
CA LEU A 121 -18.90 15.45 2.07
C LEU A 121 -20.23 16.16 1.78
N LYS A 122 -21.23 16.02 2.65
CA LYS A 122 -22.54 16.69 2.51
C LYS A 122 -22.37 18.21 2.56
N ASN A 123 -21.54 18.68 3.48
CA ASN A 123 -21.26 20.11 3.64
C ASN A 123 -20.53 20.73 2.44
N LEU A 124 -19.90 19.91 1.57
CA LEU A 124 -19.21 20.46 0.38
C LEU A 124 -20.19 21.19 -0.55
N ARG A 125 -21.46 20.80 -0.58
CA ARG A 125 -22.47 21.47 -1.42
C ARG A 125 -22.89 22.85 -0.90
N SER A 126 -22.64 23.15 0.37
CA SER A 126 -23.02 24.43 1.01
C SER A 126 -21.85 25.41 1.16
N ILE A 127 -20.64 25.04 0.76
CA ILE A 127 -19.46 25.93 0.82
C ILE A 127 -19.15 26.53 -0.55
N GLY A 128 -18.51 27.70 -0.57
CA GLY A 128 -18.16 28.40 -1.82
C GLY A 128 -17.14 27.66 -2.70
N ARG A 129 -17.21 27.89 -4.03
CA ARG A 129 -16.39 27.22 -5.05
C ARG A 129 -14.88 27.19 -4.75
N LYS A 130 -14.32 28.28 -4.22
CA LYS A 130 -12.89 28.34 -3.84
C LYS A 130 -12.52 27.26 -2.82
N SER A 131 -13.37 27.04 -1.81
CA SER A 131 -13.12 26.01 -0.78
C SER A 131 -13.31 24.61 -1.32
N GLN A 132 -14.26 24.41 -2.24
CA GLN A 132 -14.46 23.13 -2.94
C GLN A 132 -13.23 22.75 -3.79
N ILE A 133 -12.68 23.72 -4.54
CA ILE A 133 -11.47 23.51 -5.36
C ILE A 133 -10.28 23.14 -4.47
N LEU A 134 -10.03 23.88 -3.39
CA LEU A 134 -8.94 23.59 -2.47
C LEU A 134 -9.11 22.20 -1.81
N TRP A 135 -10.33 21.85 -1.42
CA TRP A 135 -10.65 20.54 -0.87
C TRP A 135 -10.36 19.43 -1.90
N ALA A 136 -10.78 19.61 -3.16
CA ALA A 136 -10.56 18.66 -4.23
C ALA A 136 -9.07 18.50 -4.56
N LEU A 137 -8.30 19.60 -4.60
CA LEU A 137 -6.85 19.56 -4.81
C LEU A 137 -6.16 18.74 -3.72
N LEU A 138 -6.52 18.92 -2.44
CA LEU A 138 -5.97 18.14 -1.34
C LEU A 138 -6.31 16.64 -1.47
N CYS A 139 -7.53 16.33 -1.88
CA CYS A 139 -7.97 14.95 -2.08
C CYS A 139 -7.24 14.27 -3.26
N ILE A 140 -7.29 14.89 -4.45
CA ILE A 140 -6.74 14.32 -5.70
C ILE A 140 -5.24 14.11 -5.59
N THR A 141 -4.50 15.09 -5.06
CA THR A 141 -3.03 14.97 -4.90
C THR A 141 -2.61 13.90 -3.90
N SER A 142 -3.51 13.42 -3.02
CA SER A 142 -3.20 12.30 -2.11
C SER A 142 -3.12 10.96 -2.85
N VAL A 143 -3.88 10.80 -3.94
CA VAL A 143 -3.99 9.51 -4.65
C VAL A 143 -2.68 9.11 -5.33
N PRO A 144 -2.03 9.96 -6.15
CA PRO A 144 -0.74 9.62 -6.75
C PRO A 144 0.34 9.31 -5.72
N ILE A 145 0.39 10.06 -4.61
CA ILE A 145 1.37 9.85 -3.54
C ILE A 145 1.27 8.41 -3.00
N HIS A 146 0.07 7.93 -2.68
CA HIS A 146 -0.06 6.53 -2.21
C HIS A 146 0.16 5.48 -3.31
N LEU A 147 0.01 5.82 -4.60
CA LEU A 147 0.21 4.91 -5.72
C LEU A 147 1.66 4.77 -6.20
N ILE A 148 2.49 5.79 -6.06
CA ILE A 148 3.83 5.79 -6.68
C ILE A 148 4.96 6.01 -5.70
N TYR A 149 4.69 6.53 -4.49
CA TYR A 149 5.76 7.01 -3.61
C TYR A 149 6.65 5.87 -3.09
N ASN A 150 6.08 4.70 -2.73
CA ASN A 150 6.89 3.52 -2.37
C ASN A 150 7.72 2.96 -3.55
N SER A 151 7.41 3.35 -4.79
CA SER A 151 8.16 2.93 -5.99
C SER A 151 9.12 3.99 -6.51
N THR A 152 9.25 5.13 -5.81
CA THR A 152 10.31 6.11 -6.08
C THR A 152 11.69 5.55 -5.80
N VAL A 153 11.79 4.59 -4.87
CA VAL A 153 13.00 3.84 -4.54
C VAL A 153 12.66 2.36 -4.36
N PHE A 154 13.44 1.48 -4.97
CA PHE A 154 13.23 0.03 -4.91
C PHE A 154 14.56 -0.71 -5.09
N SER A 155 14.65 -1.91 -4.51
CA SER A 155 15.81 -2.78 -4.72
C SER A 155 15.58 -3.77 -5.84
N THR A 156 16.62 -4.10 -6.59
CA THR A 156 16.62 -5.19 -7.56
C THR A 156 17.41 -6.38 -7.06
N LEU A 157 17.06 -7.56 -7.57
CA LEU A 157 17.88 -8.75 -7.42
C LEU A 157 18.73 -8.95 -8.66
N ALA A 158 20.01 -9.23 -8.44
CA ALA A 158 20.90 -9.70 -9.48
C ALA A 158 20.93 -11.22 -9.45
N THR A 159 20.74 -11.87 -10.59
CA THR A 159 20.98 -13.31 -10.72
C THR A 159 21.99 -13.55 -11.81
N ARG A 160 22.97 -14.43 -11.57
CA ARG A 160 24.04 -14.71 -12.54
C ARG A 160 23.85 -16.08 -13.18
N GLU A 161 23.97 -16.12 -14.50
CA GLU A 161 24.17 -17.34 -15.27
C GLU A 161 25.59 -17.86 -15.02
N TYR A 162 25.74 -19.17 -14.83
CA TYR A 162 27.04 -19.77 -14.51
C TYR A 162 27.27 -21.06 -15.29
N GLY A 163 28.54 -21.32 -15.64
CA GLY A 163 28.96 -22.56 -16.27
C GLY A 163 29.04 -23.72 -15.27
N ILE A 164 28.78 -24.93 -15.76
CA ILE A 164 28.86 -26.18 -15.02
C ILE A 164 29.86 -27.08 -15.74
N TYR A 165 30.88 -27.51 -15.01
CA TYR A 165 31.94 -28.38 -15.51
C TYR A 165 32.06 -29.63 -14.65
N VAL A 166 32.58 -30.71 -15.24
CA VAL A 166 32.90 -31.96 -14.56
C VAL A 166 34.40 -32.21 -14.69
N ALA A 167 35.02 -32.65 -13.59
CA ALA A 167 36.43 -33.00 -13.52
C ALA A 167 36.61 -34.36 -12.83
N SER A 168 37.64 -35.10 -13.24
CA SER A 168 38.07 -36.32 -12.55
C SER A 168 38.73 -36.00 -11.21
N SER A 169 38.81 -36.98 -10.30
CA SER A 169 39.38 -36.80 -8.96
C SER A 169 40.89 -36.53 -8.95
N ASP A 170 41.58 -36.82 -10.04
CA ASP A 170 43.00 -36.58 -10.31
C ASP A 170 43.25 -35.26 -11.07
N PHE A 171 42.20 -34.47 -11.34
CA PHE A 171 42.33 -33.16 -11.97
C PHE A 171 43.28 -32.23 -11.21
N ASP A 172 44.33 -31.77 -11.89
CA ASP A 172 45.27 -30.77 -11.39
C ASP A 172 45.09 -29.44 -12.14
N PRO A 173 44.62 -28.36 -11.47
CA PRO A 173 44.56 -27.02 -12.06
C PRO A 173 45.92 -26.47 -12.55
N ASN A 174 47.04 -27.09 -12.18
CA ASN A 174 48.39 -26.68 -12.60
C ASN A 174 48.85 -27.31 -13.92
N ASP A 175 48.15 -28.31 -14.44
CA ASP A 175 48.48 -28.98 -15.71
C ASP A 175 47.33 -28.81 -16.72
N PRO A 176 47.14 -27.60 -17.27
CA PRO A 176 46.11 -27.38 -18.29
C PRO A 176 46.41 -28.23 -19.55
N PRO A 177 45.38 -28.64 -20.31
CA PRO A 177 45.55 -29.34 -21.58
C PRO A 177 46.54 -28.62 -22.49
N LYS A 178 47.59 -29.32 -22.90
CA LYS A 178 48.55 -28.85 -23.90
C LYS A 178 48.08 -29.42 -25.25
N GLU A 179 47.87 -28.53 -26.22
CA GLU A 179 47.61 -28.81 -27.65
C GLU A 179 46.15 -29.15 -28.07
N ASN A 180 45.44 -28.12 -28.56
CA ASN A 180 44.62 -28.10 -29.80
C ASN A 180 43.98 -26.70 -29.93
N LEU A 181 44.33 -25.92 -30.95
CA LEU A 181 43.93 -24.50 -31.11
C LEU A 181 42.40 -24.26 -31.13
N ALA A 182 41.60 -25.28 -31.46
CA ALA A 182 40.15 -25.16 -31.55
C ALA A 182 39.41 -25.30 -30.19
N TYR A 183 40.02 -25.95 -29.19
CA TYR A 183 39.40 -26.14 -27.87
C TYR A 183 39.38 -24.86 -27.00
N PRO A 184 40.47 -24.06 -26.92
CA PRO A 184 40.47 -22.79 -26.19
C PRO A 184 39.41 -21.79 -26.68
N ASN A 185 39.25 -21.62 -27.99
CA ASN A 185 38.29 -20.65 -28.54
C ASN A 185 36.83 -20.95 -28.16
N CYS A 186 36.45 -22.23 -28.07
CA CYS A 186 35.11 -22.62 -27.61
C CYS A 186 35.00 -22.62 -26.08
N PHE A 187 36.08 -22.95 -25.38
CA PHE A 187 36.13 -22.82 -23.94
C PHE A 187 35.86 -21.36 -23.53
N ASP A 188 36.49 -20.40 -24.20
CA ASP A 188 36.40 -18.98 -23.90
C ASP A 188 34.97 -18.42 -24.09
N GLU A 189 34.25 -18.88 -25.12
CA GLU A 189 32.85 -18.49 -25.35
C GLU A 189 31.93 -18.95 -24.21
N HIS A 190 32.13 -20.15 -23.68
CA HIS A 190 31.28 -20.75 -22.64
C HIS A 190 31.70 -20.41 -21.20
N ALA A 191 33.01 -20.32 -20.95
CA ALA A 191 33.57 -19.91 -19.67
C ALA A 191 33.47 -18.38 -19.47
N ALA A 192 33.31 -17.64 -20.58
CA ALA A 192 33.29 -16.19 -20.62
C ALA A 192 34.57 -15.52 -20.08
N GLU A 193 35.68 -16.27 -20.09
CA GLU A 193 37.04 -15.85 -19.80
C GLU A 193 38.02 -16.77 -20.55
N ASN A 194 39.25 -16.29 -20.81
CA ASN A 194 40.27 -17.09 -21.50
C ASN A 194 40.64 -18.32 -20.67
N MET A 195 40.77 -19.48 -21.30
CA MET A 195 41.22 -20.73 -20.68
C MET A 195 42.44 -20.57 -19.76
N SER A 196 43.46 -19.79 -20.15
CA SER A 196 44.63 -19.54 -19.29
C SER A 196 44.26 -18.82 -17.99
N ASP A 197 43.40 -17.80 -18.09
CA ASP A 197 42.92 -17.04 -16.94
C ASP A 197 42.00 -17.89 -16.06
N PHE A 198 41.14 -18.70 -16.69
CA PHE A 198 40.26 -19.65 -16.00
C PHE A 198 41.06 -20.62 -15.12
N TYR A 199 42.05 -21.32 -15.67
CA TYR A 199 42.86 -22.28 -14.89
C TYR A 199 43.67 -21.60 -13.77
N THR A 200 44.01 -20.32 -13.94
CA THR A 200 44.58 -19.51 -12.86
C THR A 200 43.55 -19.21 -11.77
N ASN A 201 42.33 -18.83 -12.16
CA ASN A 201 41.22 -18.47 -11.28
C ASN A 201 40.64 -19.66 -10.51
N ILE A 202 40.62 -20.88 -11.06
CA ILE A 202 40.16 -22.10 -10.38
C ILE A 202 40.83 -22.27 -9.01
N ARG A 203 42.09 -21.84 -8.87
CA ARG A 203 42.86 -21.92 -7.61
C ARG A 203 42.23 -21.14 -6.46
N THR A 204 41.41 -20.14 -6.79
CA THR A 204 40.69 -19.30 -5.82
C THR A 204 39.30 -19.81 -5.48
N PHE A 205 38.84 -20.89 -6.15
CA PHE A 205 37.49 -21.42 -5.95
C PHE A 205 37.37 -22.09 -4.58
N ASP A 206 36.21 -21.92 -3.95
CA ASP A 206 35.90 -22.55 -2.68
C ASP A 206 35.73 -24.06 -2.90
N LYS A 207 36.52 -24.88 -2.20
CA LYS A 207 36.29 -26.33 -2.12
C LYS A 207 35.14 -26.63 -1.16
N LEU A 208 33.97 -26.98 -1.69
CA LEU A 208 32.76 -27.22 -0.92
C LEU A 208 32.41 -28.72 -0.85
N PRO A 209 32.08 -29.26 0.34
CA PRO A 209 31.48 -30.59 0.44
C PRO A 209 30.09 -30.62 -0.21
N ILE A 210 29.59 -31.81 -0.53
CA ILE A 210 28.33 -32.04 -1.26
C ILE A 210 27.18 -31.17 -0.72
N SER A 211 26.87 -31.25 0.57
CA SER A 211 25.75 -30.51 1.16
C SER A 211 25.89 -28.99 1.01
N LYS A 212 27.07 -28.43 1.28
CA LYS A 212 27.32 -26.99 1.13
C LYS A 212 27.31 -26.56 -0.34
N CYS A 213 27.76 -27.41 -1.25
CA CYS A 213 27.68 -27.15 -2.68
C CYS A 213 26.22 -27.09 -3.13
N GLN A 214 25.43 -28.08 -2.70
CA GLN A 214 24.00 -28.12 -2.99
C GLN A 214 23.29 -26.89 -2.40
N ASP A 215 23.61 -26.50 -1.17
CA ASP A 215 23.06 -25.30 -0.53
C ASP A 215 23.39 -24.00 -1.26
N ALA A 216 24.59 -23.93 -1.85
CA ALA A 216 25.07 -22.74 -2.54
C ALA A 216 24.38 -22.52 -3.90
N TYR A 217 24.06 -23.60 -4.61
CA TYR A 217 23.50 -23.52 -5.97
C TYR A 217 22.01 -23.86 -6.07
N ALA A 218 21.44 -24.65 -5.15
CA ALA A 218 20.00 -24.94 -5.05
C ALA A 218 19.23 -23.77 -4.42
N VAL A 219 19.42 -22.58 -5.00
CA VAL A 219 18.82 -21.32 -4.61
C VAL A 219 18.00 -20.75 -5.76
N ASP A 220 16.92 -20.07 -5.40
CA ASP A 220 15.97 -19.52 -6.36
C ASP A 220 16.56 -18.40 -7.24
N PHE A 221 17.47 -17.60 -6.68
CA PHE A 221 18.21 -16.55 -7.37
C PHE A 221 19.67 -16.58 -6.88
N ASN A 222 20.60 -17.02 -7.74
CA ASN A 222 22.02 -17.07 -7.38
C ASN A 222 22.63 -15.67 -7.50
N THR A 223 23.00 -15.10 -6.37
CA THR A 223 23.52 -13.73 -6.27
C THR A 223 25.03 -13.66 -6.04
N ASN A 224 25.66 -14.75 -5.58
CA ASN A 224 27.03 -14.73 -5.06
C ASN A 224 27.91 -15.92 -5.48
N ARG A 225 27.41 -16.82 -6.34
CA ARG A 225 28.19 -17.91 -6.94
C ARG A 225 28.28 -17.78 -8.46
N GLY A 226 29.45 -18.06 -8.99
CA GLY A 226 29.72 -18.16 -10.43
C GLY A 226 29.88 -19.63 -10.83
N THR A 227 30.82 -19.91 -11.73
CA THR A 227 31.09 -21.23 -12.29
C THR A 227 31.28 -22.31 -11.21
N VAL A 228 30.77 -23.52 -11.48
CA VAL A 228 30.91 -24.68 -10.60
C VAL A 228 31.60 -25.83 -11.33
N ILE A 229 32.57 -26.46 -10.66
CA ILE A 229 33.26 -27.66 -11.14
C ILE A 229 32.92 -28.82 -10.20
N LEU A 230 32.28 -29.86 -10.74
CA LEU A 230 31.91 -31.07 -10.02
C LEU A 230 33.05 -32.08 -10.13
N VAL A 231 33.67 -32.41 -9.01
CA VAL A 231 34.78 -33.36 -8.98
C VAL A 231 34.24 -34.76 -8.69
N THR A 232 34.54 -35.71 -9.56
CA THR A 232 33.91 -37.05 -9.57
C THR A 232 34.95 -38.17 -9.59
N ASN A 233 34.54 -39.38 -9.18
CA ASN A 233 35.44 -40.55 -9.14
C ASN A 233 35.50 -41.32 -10.47
N ASN A 234 34.88 -40.84 -11.55
CA ASN A 234 34.81 -41.57 -12.82
C ASN A 234 36.02 -41.23 -13.72
N PRO A 235 36.89 -42.20 -14.04
CA PRO A 235 38.06 -41.98 -14.89
C PRO A 235 37.72 -41.65 -16.35
N ARG A 236 36.46 -41.85 -16.79
CA ARG A 236 35.99 -41.39 -18.12
C ARG A 236 35.92 -39.87 -18.26
N ALA A 237 36.07 -39.12 -17.16
CA ALA A 237 36.19 -37.67 -17.22
C ALA A 237 37.56 -37.19 -17.78
N GLY A 238 38.49 -38.11 -18.08
CA GLY A 238 39.80 -37.82 -18.66
C GLY A 238 40.79 -37.30 -17.61
N ASN A 239 42.05 -37.75 -17.70
CA ASN A 239 43.08 -37.43 -16.71
C ASN A 239 43.61 -35.98 -16.81
N THR A 240 43.13 -35.15 -17.75
CA THR A 240 43.72 -33.83 -18.02
C THR A 240 42.75 -32.71 -18.45
N SER A 241 41.44 -32.95 -18.63
CA SER A 241 40.54 -31.94 -19.22
C SER A 241 39.24 -31.69 -18.44
N LEU A 242 38.84 -30.41 -18.37
CA LEU A 242 37.53 -29.99 -17.87
C LEU A 242 36.45 -30.30 -18.92
N LEU A 243 35.35 -30.90 -18.48
CA LEU A 243 34.24 -31.25 -19.35
C LEU A 243 33.07 -30.32 -19.09
N TYR A 244 32.74 -29.47 -20.06
CA TYR A 244 31.56 -28.61 -19.99
C TYR A 244 30.28 -29.44 -20.14
N THR A 245 29.33 -29.27 -19.21
CA THR A 245 28.05 -30.00 -19.22
C THR A 245 26.83 -29.09 -19.38
N GLY A 246 26.98 -27.76 -19.26
CA GLY A 246 25.90 -26.80 -19.49
C GLY A 246 26.00 -25.55 -18.60
N THR A 247 24.95 -24.71 -18.63
CA THR A 247 24.81 -23.56 -17.72
C THR A 247 23.61 -23.69 -16.78
N GLY A 248 23.71 -23.05 -15.63
CA GLY A 248 22.61 -22.83 -14.69
C GLY A 248 22.12 -21.38 -14.74
N ASN A 249 20.89 -21.14 -14.26
CA ASN A 249 20.28 -19.79 -14.16
C ASN A 249 20.16 -18.99 -15.47
N TRP A 250 19.75 -19.64 -16.55
CA TRP A 250 19.43 -19.04 -17.85
C TRP A 250 18.61 -17.73 -17.73
N PRO A 251 19.07 -16.61 -18.32
CA PRO A 251 18.39 -15.31 -18.27
C PRO A 251 16.91 -15.38 -18.67
N ASP A 252 16.59 -16.10 -19.74
CA ASP A 252 15.23 -16.19 -20.28
C ASP A 252 14.28 -17.03 -19.41
N ARG A 253 14.82 -17.81 -18.46
CA ARG A 253 14.06 -18.70 -17.57
C ARG A 253 13.97 -18.21 -16.12
N VAL A 254 14.67 -17.13 -15.77
CA VAL A 254 14.76 -16.58 -14.40
C VAL A 254 13.38 -16.36 -13.76
N GLY A 255 13.06 -17.07 -12.68
CA GLY A 255 11.77 -16.92 -11.99
C GLY A 255 10.60 -17.69 -12.61
N ASN A 256 10.87 -18.67 -13.50
CA ASN A 256 9.89 -19.69 -13.86
C ASN A 256 9.89 -20.79 -12.77
N PRO A 257 8.79 -20.98 -12.00
CA PRO A 257 8.75 -21.97 -10.94
C PRO A 257 8.86 -23.42 -11.42
N LYS A 258 8.58 -23.70 -12.72
CA LYS A 258 8.72 -25.02 -13.33
C LYS A 258 10.12 -25.31 -13.90
N ASN A 259 10.98 -24.30 -13.97
CA ASN A 259 12.35 -24.45 -14.49
C ASN A 259 13.28 -23.71 -13.53
N LEU A 260 13.49 -24.32 -12.37
CA LEU A 260 14.43 -23.82 -11.37
C LEU A 260 15.82 -23.79 -12.01
N GLY A 261 16.56 -22.70 -11.85
CA GLY A 261 17.86 -22.54 -12.51
C GLY A 261 18.97 -23.46 -11.98
N TYR A 262 18.61 -24.36 -11.05
CA TYR A 262 19.40 -25.47 -10.53
C TYR A 262 18.83 -26.85 -10.91
N SER A 263 17.94 -26.93 -11.90
CA SER A 263 17.32 -28.19 -12.32
C SER A 263 18.31 -29.27 -12.74
N TRP A 264 19.52 -28.85 -13.19
CA TRP A 264 20.64 -29.72 -13.53
C TRP A 264 21.14 -30.58 -12.36
N MET A 265 20.76 -30.28 -11.12
CA MET A 265 21.21 -31.00 -9.93
C MET A 265 20.47 -32.32 -9.68
N CYS A 266 19.34 -32.54 -10.37
CA CYS A 266 18.47 -33.71 -10.21
C CYS A 266 18.40 -34.54 -11.51
N ASN A 267 18.13 -35.84 -11.41
CA ASN A 267 18.02 -36.77 -12.56
C ASN A 267 16.65 -36.74 -13.27
N GLY A 268 15.81 -35.72 -13.07
CA GLY A 268 14.43 -35.66 -13.59
C GLY A 268 14.02 -34.27 -14.08
N SER A 269 12.83 -34.18 -14.70
CA SER A 269 12.30 -32.93 -15.27
C SER A 269 11.88 -31.89 -14.22
N ASP A 270 11.52 -32.35 -13.02
CA ASP A 270 11.23 -31.51 -11.86
C ASP A 270 12.33 -31.71 -10.80
N CYS A 271 12.94 -30.63 -10.34
CA CYS A 271 14.00 -30.66 -9.34
C CYS A 271 13.61 -29.74 -8.18
N SER A 272 13.49 -30.27 -6.97
CA SER A 272 13.27 -29.49 -5.76
C SER A 272 14.35 -29.79 -4.72
N ARG A 273 14.57 -28.86 -3.80
CA ARG A 273 15.54 -29.05 -2.71
C ARG A 273 15.26 -30.33 -1.90
N LYS A 274 13.98 -30.63 -1.64
CA LYS A 274 13.57 -31.84 -0.92
C LYS A 274 13.91 -33.10 -1.72
N MET A 275 13.64 -33.10 -3.02
CA MET A 275 14.02 -34.22 -3.92
C MET A 275 15.54 -34.40 -3.94
N LEU A 276 16.31 -33.32 -4.04
CA LEU A 276 17.77 -33.38 -4.00
C LEU A 276 18.28 -33.97 -2.67
N GLU A 277 17.68 -33.60 -1.54
CA GLU A 277 17.99 -34.16 -0.23
C GLU A 277 17.59 -35.65 -0.13
N GLU A 278 16.45 -36.04 -0.69
CA GLU A 278 15.96 -37.44 -0.74
C GLU A 278 16.82 -38.32 -1.64
N ASP A 279 17.18 -37.85 -2.84
CA ASP A 279 18.06 -38.53 -3.79
C ASP A 279 19.44 -38.77 -3.17
N THR A 280 19.99 -37.73 -2.51
CA THR A 280 21.30 -37.84 -1.83
C THR A 280 21.24 -38.81 -0.66
N LYS A 281 20.14 -38.85 0.10
CA LYS A 281 19.93 -39.82 1.18
C LYS A 281 19.80 -41.25 0.64
N SER A 282 19.00 -41.43 -0.41
CA SER A 282 18.80 -42.72 -1.08
C SER A 282 20.11 -43.29 -1.63
N ALA A 283 20.97 -42.43 -2.17
CA ALA A 283 22.30 -42.77 -2.63
C ALA A 283 23.36 -42.87 -1.50
N HIS A 284 22.94 -43.08 -0.25
CA HIS A 284 23.82 -43.23 0.92
C HIS A 284 24.81 -42.07 1.13
N GLY A 285 24.34 -40.84 0.93
CA GLY A 285 25.15 -39.63 1.09
C GLY A 285 26.02 -39.28 -0.13
N LYS A 286 25.88 -40.04 -1.24
CA LYS A 286 26.49 -39.71 -2.53
C LYS A 286 25.52 -38.83 -3.34
N TRP A 287 26.06 -37.97 -4.19
CA TRP A 287 25.26 -37.16 -5.11
C TRP A 287 25.44 -37.68 -6.53
N PRO A 288 24.50 -38.51 -7.04
CA PRO A 288 24.55 -39.01 -8.40
C PRO A 288 24.20 -37.90 -9.39
N ILE A 289 24.93 -37.83 -10.48
CA ILE A 289 24.70 -36.91 -11.60
C ILE A 289 24.88 -37.69 -12.92
N SER A 290 24.12 -37.31 -13.94
CA SER A 290 24.10 -37.80 -15.32
C SER A 290 24.44 -36.66 -16.29
N ALA A 291 25.71 -36.27 -16.34
CA ALA A 291 26.16 -35.14 -17.14
C ALA A 291 26.33 -35.54 -18.61
N GLU A 292 25.69 -34.83 -19.55
CA GLU A 292 26.04 -34.99 -20.97
C GLU A 292 27.34 -34.22 -21.23
N VAL A 293 28.41 -34.98 -21.48
CA VAL A 293 29.72 -34.45 -21.83
C VAL A 293 29.74 -34.11 -23.31
N ARG A 294 30.02 -32.84 -23.61
CA ARG A 294 30.14 -32.34 -24.99
C ARG A 294 31.57 -31.88 -25.25
N PRO A 295 32.42 -32.72 -25.89
CA PRO A 295 33.76 -32.30 -26.24
C PRO A 295 33.72 -31.30 -27.39
N MET A 296 34.62 -30.33 -27.34
CA MET A 296 34.93 -29.35 -28.39
C MET A 296 36.25 -29.78 -29.06
N PRO A 297 36.43 -29.64 -30.39
CA PRO A 297 35.59 -28.94 -31.38
C PRO A 297 34.52 -29.80 -32.08
N VAL A 298 33.59 -29.16 -32.80
CA VAL A 298 32.61 -29.83 -33.67
C VAL A 298 33.27 -30.37 -34.94
N ILE A 299 33.16 -31.68 -35.15
CA ILE A 299 33.51 -32.33 -36.42
C ILE A 299 32.38 -32.13 -37.43
N SER A 300 32.72 -31.71 -38.65
CA SER A 300 31.81 -31.70 -39.81
C SER A 300 32.32 -32.62 -40.92
N ALA A 301 31.41 -33.22 -41.67
CA ALA A 301 31.73 -34.10 -42.78
C ALA A 301 30.91 -33.70 -44.01
N THR A 302 31.58 -33.49 -45.13
CA THR A 302 30.94 -33.27 -46.43
C THR A 302 30.67 -34.62 -47.07
N VAL A 303 29.39 -34.90 -47.29
CA VAL A 303 28.91 -36.14 -47.92
C VAL A 303 28.46 -35.84 -49.33
N PHE A 304 28.87 -36.70 -50.26
CA PHE A 304 28.58 -36.58 -51.69
C PHE A 304 27.55 -37.63 -52.11
N SER A 305 26.34 -37.16 -52.44
CA SER A 305 25.25 -37.95 -53.02
C SER A 305 24.76 -37.27 -54.31
N GLU A 306 23.48 -37.40 -54.70
CA GLU A 306 22.88 -36.62 -55.80
C GLU A 306 22.97 -35.10 -55.57
N THR A 307 22.99 -34.68 -54.30
CA THR A 307 23.33 -33.32 -53.85
C THR A 307 24.41 -33.39 -52.77
N THR A 308 25.32 -32.41 -52.74
CA THR A 308 26.34 -32.32 -51.68
C THR A 308 25.74 -31.68 -50.43
N TYR A 309 25.91 -32.31 -49.27
CA TYR A 309 25.45 -31.78 -47.99
C TYR A 309 26.48 -32.00 -46.89
N THR A 310 26.42 -31.17 -45.85
CA THR A 310 27.34 -31.20 -44.72
C THR A 310 26.63 -31.78 -43.50
N LEU A 311 27.20 -32.83 -42.93
CA LEU A 311 26.78 -33.42 -41.67
C LEU A 311 27.60 -32.81 -40.53
N ASN A 312 26.92 -32.40 -39.47
CA ASN A 312 27.56 -31.93 -38.25
C ASN A 312 27.40 -32.95 -37.13
N SER A 313 28.42 -33.06 -36.29
CA SER A 313 28.44 -33.94 -35.12
C SER A 313 27.58 -33.45 -33.94
N THR A 314 26.83 -32.35 -34.12
CA THR A 314 26.08 -31.62 -33.09
C THR A 314 24.65 -32.11 -32.83
N THR A 315 23.97 -32.71 -33.82
CA THR A 315 22.60 -33.23 -33.68
C THR A 315 22.50 -34.65 -34.23
N LEU A 316 21.90 -35.60 -33.50
CA LEU A 316 21.68 -36.97 -33.99
C LEU A 316 20.50 -37.05 -35.00
N LYS A 317 19.54 -36.12 -34.88
CA LYS A 317 18.22 -36.17 -35.56
C LYS A 317 18.14 -35.49 -36.92
N ASP A 318 19.02 -34.53 -37.23
CA ASP A 318 18.99 -33.79 -38.51
C ASP A 318 19.65 -34.60 -39.64
N VAL A 319 19.08 -35.76 -40.01
CA VAL A 319 19.32 -36.22 -41.37
C VAL A 319 18.38 -35.36 -42.21
N PRO A 320 18.87 -34.51 -43.13
CA PRO A 320 17.97 -33.67 -43.91
C PRO A 320 16.95 -34.56 -44.65
N ASP A 321 15.79 -34.03 -45.02
CA ASP A 321 14.80 -34.75 -45.87
C ASP A 321 15.39 -34.93 -47.28
N ILE A 322 16.35 -35.85 -47.41
CA ILE A 322 17.08 -36.14 -48.65
C ILE A 322 16.45 -37.38 -49.27
N GLN A 323 16.17 -37.32 -50.58
CA GLN A 323 15.82 -38.48 -51.37
C GLN A 323 17.07 -39.35 -51.60
N VAL A 324 17.46 -40.13 -50.59
CA VAL A 324 18.55 -41.11 -50.67
C VAL A 324 18.01 -42.53 -50.64
N SER A 325 18.79 -43.48 -51.17
CA SER A 325 18.47 -44.90 -51.06
C SER A 325 18.41 -45.36 -49.59
N SER A 326 17.67 -46.43 -49.30
CA SER A 326 17.57 -47.01 -47.96
C SER A 326 18.92 -47.48 -47.41
N ASP A 327 19.83 -47.89 -48.28
CA ASP A 327 21.17 -48.34 -47.92
C ASP A 327 22.10 -47.17 -47.56
N GLU A 328 22.07 -46.09 -48.36
CA GLU A 328 22.82 -44.86 -48.08
C GLU A 328 22.30 -44.18 -46.82
N LEU A 329 21.00 -44.19 -46.57
CA LEU A 329 20.41 -43.71 -45.30
C LEU A 329 20.93 -44.50 -44.09
N GLY A 330 21.18 -45.81 -44.26
CA GLY A 330 21.81 -46.66 -43.25
C GLY A 330 23.26 -46.25 -42.97
N ASP A 331 24.04 -46.00 -44.01
CA ASP A 331 25.44 -45.57 -43.92
C ASP A 331 25.55 -44.15 -43.34
N ILE A 332 24.70 -43.21 -43.75
CA ILE A 332 24.61 -41.85 -43.15
C ILE A 332 24.33 -41.93 -41.66
N ARG A 333 23.36 -42.74 -41.22
CA ARG A 333 23.04 -42.91 -39.79
C ARG A 333 24.20 -43.53 -39.03
N ARG A 334 24.95 -44.45 -39.64
CA ARG A 334 26.14 -45.09 -39.05
C ARG A 334 27.28 -44.08 -38.89
N LEU A 335 27.61 -43.34 -39.94
CA LEU A 335 28.58 -42.25 -39.90
C LEU A 335 28.19 -41.22 -38.85
N LYS A 336 26.93 -40.81 -38.84
CA LYS A 336 26.41 -39.82 -37.91
C LYS A 336 26.49 -40.27 -36.46
N ARG A 337 26.21 -41.55 -36.18
CA ARG A 337 26.42 -42.15 -34.85
C ARG A 337 27.89 -42.12 -34.46
N ARG A 338 28.79 -42.41 -35.40
CA ARG A 338 30.23 -42.39 -35.13
C ARG A 338 30.76 -40.98 -34.92
N MET A 339 30.39 -40.03 -35.76
CA MET A 339 30.69 -38.60 -35.57
C MET A 339 30.09 -38.08 -34.26
N TRP A 340 28.91 -38.59 -33.87
CA TRP A 340 28.31 -38.29 -32.58
C TRP A 340 29.14 -38.83 -31.41
N GLU A 341 29.84 -39.94 -31.55
CA GLU A 341 30.78 -40.45 -30.54
C GLU A 341 32.05 -39.58 -30.40
N GLN A 342 32.31 -38.66 -31.34
CA GLN A 342 33.47 -37.75 -31.36
C GLN A 342 34.83 -38.47 -31.22
N PRO A 343 35.12 -39.48 -32.05
CA PRO A 343 36.44 -40.13 -32.04
C PRO A 343 37.53 -39.15 -32.50
N PRO A 344 38.79 -39.33 -32.06
CA PRO A 344 39.94 -38.62 -32.63
C PRO A 344 39.94 -38.69 -34.15
N TYR A 345 40.43 -37.63 -34.81
CA TYR A 345 40.44 -37.54 -36.28
C TYR A 345 40.98 -38.82 -36.95
N GLU A 346 42.09 -39.35 -36.44
CA GLU A 346 42.71 -40.58 -36.97
C GLU A 346 41.82 -41.82 -36.86
N GLU A 347 41.01 -41.90 -35.80
CA GLU A 347 40.10 -43.02 -35.57
C GLU A 347 38.82 -42.87 -36.40
N LEU A 348 38.35 -41.64 -36.62
CA LEU A 348 37.27 -41.36 -37.56
C LEU A 348 37.70 -41.64 -39.01
N HIS A 349 38.92 -41.24 -39.37
CA HIS A 349 39.52 -41.50 -40.66
C HIS A 349 39.68 -43.01 -40.90
N ARG A 350 40.20 -43.77 -39.92
CA ARG A 350 40.25 -45.24 -39.97
C ARG A 350 38.87 -45.88 -40.10
N PHE A 351 37.85 -45.31 -39.46
CA PHE A 351 36.48 -45.80 -39.53
C PHE A 351 35.85 -45.62 -40.92
N LEU A 352 36.09 -44.48 -41.58
CA LEU A 352 35.65 -44.25 -42.96
C LEU A 352 36.29 -45.24 -43.94
N HIS A 353 37.56 -45.57 -43.74
CA HIS A 353 38.34 -46.45 -44.63
C HIS A 353 38.27 -47.95 -44.30
N ASP A 354 37.38 -48.39 -43.39
CA ASP A 354 37.12 -49.83 -43.17
C ASP A 354 36.00 -50.32 -44.11
N PRO A 355 36.31 -51.02 -45.22
CA PRO A 355 35.32 -51.40 -46.22
C PRO A 355 34.26 -52.39 -45.69
N ARG A 356 34.51 -53.05 -44.55
CA ARG A 356 33.55 -53.97 -43.91
C ARG A 356 32.43 -53.24 -43.16
N GLY A 357 32.59 -51.93 -42.95
CA GLY A 357 31.66 -51.10 -42.19
C GLY A 357 30.53 -50.49 -43.01
N TRP A 358 30.62 -50.47 -44.33
CA TRP A 358 29.75 -49.66 -45.18
C TRP A 358 29.02 -50.55 -46.18
N LYS A 359 27.74 -50.25 -46.44
CA LYS A 359 27.02 -50.88 -47.55
C LYS A 359 27.55 -50.35 -48.89
N ASN A 360 27.97 -49.10 -48.94
CA ASN A 360 28.68 -48.50 -50.07
C ASN A 360 30.06 -47.97 -49.63
N SER A 361 31.11 -48.76 -49.85
CA SER A 361 32.48 -48.40 -49.46
C SER A 361 33.07 -47.23 -50.26
N SER A 362 32.72 -47.11 -51.53
CA SER A 362 33.17 -45.99 -52.39
C SER A 362 32.53 -44.66 -52.00
N TRP A 363 31.30 -44.70 -51.49
CA TRP A 363 30.65 -43.54 -50.88
C TRP A 363 31.38 -43.10 -49.61
N ALA A 364 31.77 -44.03 -48.74
CA ALA A 364 32.46 -43.71 -47.48
C ALA A 364 33.86 -43.11 -47.71
N GLU A 365 34.58 -43.61 -48.71
CA GLU A 365 35.91 -43.12 -49.11
C GLU A 365 35.86 -41.70 -49.70
N ALA A 366 34.74 -41.32 -50.33
CA ALA A 366 34.56 -39.98 -50.91
C ALA A 366 34.31 -38.88 -49.87
N ILE A 367 34.02 -39.24 -48.61
CA ILE A 367 33.65 -38.28 -47.55
C ILE A 367 34.87 -37.46 -47.12
N LYS A 368 34.68 -36.13 -47.07
CA LYS A 368 35.70 -35.20 -46.57
C LYS A 368 35.36 -34.72 -45.17
N ILE A 369 36.23 -35.00 -44.22
CA ILE A 369 36.11 -34.49 -42.84
C ILE A 369 36.76 -33.10 -42.78
N HIS A 370 36.05 -32.13 -42.20
CA HIS A 370 36.53 -30.78 -41.98
C HIS A 370 36.45 -30.43 -40.48
N GLU A 371 37.55 -29.89 -39.95
CA GLU A 371 37.52 -29.11 -38.71
C GLU A 371 36.97 -27.72 -39.06
N LEU A 372 35.92 -27.27 -38.36
CA LEU A 372 35.27 -25.98 -38.63
C LEU A 372 36.15 -24.81 -38.18
N ASP A 373 36.27 -23.77 -39.01
CA ASP A 373 36.95 -22.50 -38.65
C ASP A 373 36.25 -21.76 -37.49
N ASN A 374 34.94 -22.03 -37.28
CA ASN A 374 34.16 -21.56 -36.13
C ASN A 374 33.57 -22.78 -35.39
N PRO A 375 34.36 -23.43 -34.51
CA PRO A 375 34.11 -24.80 -34.04
C PRO A 375 33.05 -24.91 -32.93
N CYS A 376 32.43 -23.81 -32.54
CA CYS A 376 31.59 -23.73 -31.35
C CYS A 376 30.11 -23.76 -31.76
N PRO A 377 29.33 -24.76 -31.29
CA PRO A 377 27.91 -24.81 -31.61
C PRO A 377 27.20 -23.59 -31.00
N SER A 378 26.74 -22.65 -31.83
CA SER A 378 25.87 -21.55 -31.40
C SER A 378 24.46 -22.10 -31.12
N TYR A 379 24.30 -22.80 -30.00
CA TYR A 379 23.06 -23.46 -29.64
C TYR A 379 22.57 -22.94 -28.30
N SER A 380 21.52 -22.14 -28.36
CA SER A 380 20.64 -21.79 -27.24
C SER A 380 19.84 -23.03 -26.82
N PHE A 381 20.49 -24.00 -26.17
CA PHE A 381 19.84 -25.22 -25.71
C PHE A 381 19.73 -25.32 -24.20
N THR A 382 18.50 -25.60 -23.82
CA THR A 382 17.97 -25.80 -22.50
C THR A 382 18.59 -27.04 -21.86
N PRO A 383 18.93 -27.04 -20.56
CA PRO A 383 19.35 -28.24 -19.86
C PRO A 383 18.11 -29.10 -19.61
N SER A 384 17.54 -29.66 -20.67
CA SER A 384 16.76 -30.88 -20.50
C SER A 384 17.78 -32.00 -20.40
N TRP A 385 18.26 -32.20 -19.18
CA TRP A 385 18.69 -33.51 -18.72
C TRP A 385 17.64 -34.53 -19.17
N PRO A 386 18.09 -35.68 -19.71
CA PRO A 386 17.57 -36.24 -20.94
C PRO A 386 16.05 -36.34 -20.86
N MET A 387 15.38 -35.50 -21.65
CA MET A 387 13.98 -35.70 -21.97
C MET A 387 13.91 -37.00 -22.75
N GLN A 388 13.74 -38.11 -22.01
CA GLN A 388 13.39 -39.46 -22.42
C GLN A 388 13.49 -39.65 -23.94
N LEU A 389 14.72 -39.63 -24.47
CA LEU A 389 14.98 -40.14 -25.79
C LEU A 389 14.92 -41.64 -25.60
N ASP A 390 13.88 -42.24 -26.16
CA ASP A 390 13.71 -43.68 -26.27
C ASP A 390 15.07 -44.34 -26.50
N TYR A 391 15.48 -45.11 -25.50
CA TYR A 391 16.36 -46.26 -25.58
C TYR A 391 17.51 -46.16 -26.61
N SER A 392 18.58 -45.47 -26.22
CA SER A 392 19.92 -45.73 -26.75
C SER A 392 20.96 -45.34 -25.69
N PRO A 393 21.83 -46.27 -25.23
CA PRO A 393 22.95 -45.94 -24.36
C PRO A 393 23.96 -45.15 -25.18
N THR A 394 23.79 -43.83 -25.27
CA THR A 394 24.74 -42.97 -26.00
C THR A 394 25.96 -42.69 -25.12
N SER A 395 27.15 -42.79 -25.71
CA SER A 395 28.46 -42.67 -25.07
C SER A 395 28.78 -41.31 -24.44
N ARG A 396 27.93 -40.29 -24.59
CA ARG A 396 28.16 -38.92 -24.09
C ARG A 396 27.65 -38.67 -22.68
N VAL A 397 26.78 -39.53 -22.15
CA VAL A 397 26.25 -39.33 -20.78
C VAL A 397 27.20 -39.97 -19.78
N VAL A 398 27.79 -39.14 -18.93
CA VAL A 398 28.59 -39.58 -17.78
C VAL A 398 27.70 -39.66 -16.57
N GLU A 399 27.29 -40.89 -16.25
CA GLU A 399 26.73 -41.21 -14.94
C GLU A 399 27.87 -41.36 -13.94
N THR A 400 27.86 -40.54 -12.89
CA THR A 400 28.92 -40.52 -11.88
C THR A 400 28.41 -39.99 -10.55
N THR A 401 29.25 -40.08 -9.52
CA THR A 401 28.96 -39.53 -8.20
C THR A 401 29.92 -38.39 -7.89
N VAL A 402 29.36 -37.26 -7.45
CA VAL A 402 30.11 -36.07 -7.05
C VAL A 402 30.73 -36.30 -5.68
N ARG A 403 32.03 -36.03 -5.54
CA ARG A 403 32.76 -36.10 -4.28
C ARG A 403 32.74 -34.76 -3.54
N HIS A 404 32.98 -33.69 -4.27
CA HIS A 404 32.94 -32.30 -3.82
C HIS A 404 32.83 -31.40 -5.04
N CYS A 405 32.59 -30.10 -4.84
CA CYS A 405 32.66 -29.13 -5.92
C CYS A 405 33.66 -28.02 -5.62
N LEU A 406 34.23 -27.45 -6.68
CA LEU A 406 34.93 -26.18 -6.65
C LEU A 406 33.94 -25.11 -7.12
N SER A 407 33.71 -24.10 -6.29
CA SER A 407 32.70 -23.07 -6.53
C SER A 407 33.35 -21.70 -6.60
N GLU A 408 33.14 -21.01 -7.73
CA GLU A 408 33.53 -19.63 -7.87
C GLU A 408 32.68 -18.74 -6.95
N LYS A 409 33.32 -17.91 -6.14
CA LYS A 409 32.66 -16.91 -5.31
C LYS A 409 32.68 -15.57 -6.02
N VAL A 410 31.51 -15.00 -6.26
CA VAL A 410 31.36 -13.72 -6.95
C VAL A 410 30.74 -12.68 -6.05
N ASN A 411 31.07 -11.42 -6.28
CA ASN A 411 30.48 -10.31 -5.52
C ASN A 411 29.00 -10.13 -5.89
N GLU A 412 28.16 -9.96 -4.87
CA GLU A 412 26.75 -9.65 -5.06
C GLU A 412 26.59 -8.33 -5.83
N LYS A 413 25.66 -8.29 -6.79
CA LYS A 413 25.36 -7.11 -7.62
C LYS A 413 23.95 -6.57 -7.41
N CYS A 414 23.34 -6.81 -6.25
CA CYS A 414 22.03 -6.24 -5.94
C CYS A 414 22.09 -4.71 -5.92
N GLN A 415 21.10 -4.06 -6.53
CA GLN A 415 21.09 -2.61 -6.65
C GLN A 415 19.97 -1.99 -5.82
N LEU A 416 20.21 -0.76 -5.36
CA LEU A 416 19.15 0.15 -4.94
C LEU A 416 18.95 1.14 -6.08
N LEU A 417 17.74 1.18 -6.64
CA LEU A 417 17.39 2.04 -7.76
C LEU A 417 16.40 3.11 -7.29
N PHE A 418 16.42 4.26 -7.97
CA PHE A 418 15.41 5.30 -7.80
C PHE A 418 14.86 5.78 -9.14
N SER A 419 13.62 6.26 -9.14
CA SER A 419 12.95 6.81 -10.33
C SER A 419 12.76 8.31 -10.20
N LEU A 420 13.59 9.08 -10.92
CA LEU A 420 13.49 10.55 -10.94
C LEU A 420 12.10 11.03 -11.41
N PRO A 421 11.47 10.48 -12.47
CA PRO A 421 10.12 10.88 -12.87
C PRO A 421 9.08 10.71 -11.76
N LEU A 422 9.12 9.60 -11.01
CA LEU A 422 8.21 9.38 -9.89
C LEU A 422 8.50 10.32 -8.72
N CYS A 423 9.78 10.59 -8.41
CA CYS A 423 10.15 11.56 -7.39
C CYS A 423 9.62 12.96 -7.71
N LEU A 424 9.78 13.42 -8.96
CA LEU A 424 9.27 14.71 -9.42
C LEU A 424 7.74 14.78 -9.35
N ALA A 425 7.04 13.70 -9.70
CA ALA A 425 5.59 13.62 -9.57
C ALA A 425 5.12 13.74 -8.10
N VAL A 426 5.83 13.09 -7.16
CA VAL A 426 5.55 13.22 -5.72
C VAL A 426 5.84 14.65 -5.24
N ILE A 427 6.96 15.25 -5.65
CA ILE A 427 7.32 16.65 -5.31
C ILE A 427 6.26 17.62 -5.84
N LEU A 428 5.78 17.42 -7.07
CA LEU A 428 4.71 18.24 -7.66
C LEU A 428 3.42 18.13 -6.85
N CYS A 429 2.98 16.90 -6.53
CA CYS A 429 1.79 16.69 -5.70
C CYS A 429 1.93 17.37 -4.33
N ASN A 430 3.10 17.25 -3.69
CA ASN A 430 3.39 17.89 -2.41
C ASN A 430 3.40 19.41 -2.53
N SER A 431 3.94 19.97 -3.61
CA SER A 431 3.96 21.41 -3.87
C SER A 431 2.55 21.97 -4.02
N ILE A 432 1.68 21.28 -4.76
CA ILE A 432 0.26 21.63 -4.90
C ILE A 432 -0.44 21.57 -3.54
N LYS A 433 -0.18 20.55 -2.71
CA LYS A 433 -0.72 20.46 -1.35
C LYS A 433 -0.28 21.62 -0.48
N VAL A 434 1.02 21.92 -0.44
CA VAL A 434 1.56 23.03 0.33
C VAL A 434 0.88 24.34 -0.08
N LEU A 435 0.77 24.60 -1.38
CA LEU A 435 0.07 25.78 -1.90
C LEU A 435 -1.40 25.80 -1.47
N ALA A 436 -2.13 24.70 -1.63
CA ALA A 436 -3.54 24.61 -1.25
C ALA A 436 -3.76 24.81 0.26
N ILE A 437 -2.89 24.26 1.11
CA ILE A 437 -2.95 24.45 2.57
C ILE A 437 -2.62 25.92 2.92
N PHE A 438 -1.61 26.53 2.31
CA PHE A 438 -1.31 27.95 2.52
C PHE A 438 -2.46 28.85 2.09
N LEU A 439 -3.07 28.61 0.92
CA LEU A 439 -4.23 29.36 0.45
C LEU A 439 -5.43 29.19 1.40
N THR A 440 -5.60 27.98 1.96
CA THR A 440 -6.61 27.70 2.98
C THR A 440 -6.38 28.56 4.22
N ALA A 441 -5.16 28.64 4.74
CA ALA A 441 -4.83 29.48 5.89
C ALA A 441 -5.07 30.98 5.63
N HIS A 442 -4.91 31.45 4.39
CA HIS A 442 -5.12 32.86 4.01
C HIS A 442 -6.56 33.19 3.59
N GLY A 443 -7.48 32.22 3.53
CA GLY A 443 -8.88 32.45 3.17
C GLY A 443 -9.68 33.33 4.14
N SER A 444 -10.53 34.22 3.61
CA SER A 444 -11.26 35.25 4.38
C SER A 444 -12.41 34.77 5.28
N ARG A 445 -12.62 33.46 5.43
CA ARG A 445 -13.74 32.92 6.23
C ARG A 445 -13.56 33.24 7.71
N ARG A 446 -14.55 33.92 8.29
CA ARG A 446 -14.66 34.22 9.72
C ARG A 446 -15.64 33.22 10.35
N GLU A 447 -15.40 32.85 11.61
CA GLU A 447 -16.32 32.05 12.43
C GLU A 447 -16.76 30.69 11.83
N VAL A 448 -15.79 29.79 11.60
CA VAL A 448 -16.08 28.39 11.29
C VAL A 448 -16.29 27.57 12.57
N LEU A 449 -17.29 26.71 12.57
CA LEU A 449 -17.65 25.86 13.70
C LEU A 449 -17.01 24.48 13.53
N LEU A 450 -15.84 24.29 14.15
CA LEU A 450 -15.02 23.07 14.02
C LEU A 450 -15.37 22.00 15.04
N THR A 451 -15.99 22.38 16.15
CA THR A 451 -16.35 21.47 17.25
C THR A 451 -17.81 21.66 17.66
N VAL A 452 -18.37 20.67 18.36
CA VAL A 452 -19.71 20.81 18.95
C VAL A 452 -19.74 21.93 19.97
N GLY A 453 -18.66 22.14 20.73
CA GLY A 453 -18.59 23.26 21.65
C GLY A 453 -18.64 24.61 20.94
N ASP A 454 -18.01 24.76 19.77
CA ASP A 454 -18.12 26.01 18.98
C ASP A 454 -19.59 26.27 18.61
N ALA A 455 -20.31 25.24 18.19
CA ALA A 455 -21.71 25.34 17.85
C ALA A 455 -22.58 25.66 19.08
N MET A 456 -22.38 24.96 20.20
CA MET A 456 -23.10 25.22 21.45
C MET A 456 -22.83 26.64 21.95
N SER A 457 -21.58 27.11 21.93
CA SER A 457 -21.23 28.48 22.32
C SER A 457 -21.94 29.50 21.43
N SER A 458 -22.00 29.24 20.12
CA SER A 458 -22.70 30.12 19.18
C SER A 458 -24.22 30.12 19.41
N PHE A 459 -24.84 28.95 19.59
CA PHE A 459 -26.29 28.84 19.80
C PHE A 459 -26.74 29.35 21.17
N LEU A 460 -25.92 29.20 22.22
CA LEU A 460 -26.22 29.75 23.54
C LEU A 460 -26.12 31.28 23.57
N SER A 461 -25.20 31.88 22.81
CA SER A 461 -25.10 33.34 22.70
C SER A 461 -26.16 33.94 21.77
N ASN A 462 -26.60 33.20 20.76
CA ASN A 462 -27.66 33.62 19.85
C ASN A 462 -28.53 32.38 19.50
N PRO A 463 -29.62 32.14 20.25
CA PRO A 463 -30.49 30.99 20.02
C PRO A 463 -31.18 31.03 18.65
N ASP A 464 -31.26 29.87 17.98
CA ASP A 464 -31.86 29.77 16.65
C ASP A 464 -33.36 29.49 16.72
N LYS A 465 -34.14 30.51 16.36
CA LYS A 465 -35.61 30.53 16.30
C LYS A 465 -36.22 29.37 15.50
N THR A 466 -35.51 28.78 14.53
CA THR A 466 -36.07 27.69 13.74
C THR A 466 -36.14 26.36 14.49
N THR A 467 -35.44 26.23 15.62
CA THR A 467 -35.36 25.01 16.44
C THR A 467 -35.98 25.18 17.83
N GLU A 468 -36.61 26.33 18.08
CA GLU A 468 -37.37 26.63 19.30
C GLU A 468 -38.53 25.62 19.47
N GLY A 469 -38.86 25.29 20.73
CA GLY A 469 -39.91 24.31 21.05
C GLY A 469 -39.66 22.92 20.48
N ASN A 470 -38.40 22.48 20.44
CA ASN A 470 -38.01 21.13 20.03
C ASN A 470 -36.87 20.59 20.90
N CYS A 471 -36.91 20.85 22.22
CA CYS A 471 -35.76 20.63 23.10
C CYS A 471 -35.25 19.18 23.19
N LEU A 472 -36.07 18.20 22.78
CA LEU A 472 -35.73 16.78 22.74
C LEU A 472 -35.30 16.25 21.35
N LEU A 473 -35.04 17.14 20.40
CA LEU A 473 -34.72 16.76 19.02
C LEU A 473 -33.43 15.94 18.92
N SER A 474 -33.51 14.76 18.29
CA SER A 474 -32.36 13.89 18.04
C SER A 474 -31.99 13.81 16.57
N LYS A 475 -30.73 13.50 16.26
CA LYS A 475 -30.27 13.27 14.88
C LYS A 475 -31.03 12.14 14.19
N SER A 476 -31.39 11.09 14.93
CA SER A 476 -32.19 9.97 14.41
C SER A 476 -33.60 10.42 14.03
N SER A 477 -34.22 11.28 14.84
CA SER A 477 -35.57 11.80 14.56
C SER A 477 -35.58 12.61 13.27
N ILE A 478 -34.65 13.56 13.11
CA ILE A 478 -34.53 14.39 11.89
C ILE A 478 -34.27 13.55 10.64
N LYS A 479 -33.44 12.50 10.75
CA LYS A 479 -33.17 11.60 9.61
C LYS A 479 -34.39 10.77 9.20
N ALA A 480 -35.26 10.43 10.15
CA ALA A 480 -36.47 9.66 9.86
C ALA A 480 -37.57 10.52 9.21
N SER A 481 -37.67 11.80 9.57
CA SER A 481 -38.70 12.72 9.07
C SER A 481 -38.27 13.59 7.89
N GLU A 482 -37.00 13.49 7.45
CA GLU A 482 -36.34 14.31 6.41
C GLU A 482 -36.34 15.85 6.64
N SER A 483 -37.08 16.34 7.63
CA SER A 483 -37.16 17.73 8.10
C SER A 483 -37.68 17.76 9.55
N TRP A 484 -37.46 18.85 10.27
CA TRP A 484 -38.10 19.09 11.58
C TRP A 484 -39.31 20.04 11.44
N LYS A 485 -40.11 19.90 10.37
CA LYS A 485 -41.28 20.76 10.16
C LYS A 485 -42.20 20.74 11.40
N PRO A 486 -42.58 21.90 11.95
CA PRO A 486 -43.81 21.98 12.70
C PRO A 486 -44.92 21.80 11.66
N SER A 487 -45.44 20.59 11.52
CA SER A 487 -46.70 20.42 10.80
C SER A 487 -47.72 21.25 11.57
N SER A 488 -48.32 22.21 10.86
CA SER A 488 -49.46 23.02 11.28
C SER A 488 -50.35 22.26 12.25
N VAL A 489 -50.74 22.94 13.33
CA VAL A 489 -51.89 22.79 14.25
C VAL A 489 -52.78 21.51 14.16
N ASN A 490 -52.98 20.92 12.98
CA ASN A 490 -53.68 19.66 12.75
C ASN A 490 -52.87 18.37 13.00
N ALA A 491 -51.55 18.40 13.19
CA ALA A 491 -50.79 17.20 13.59
C ALA A 491 -50.87 16.91 15.09
N HIS A 492 -51.20 17.91 15.93
CA HIS A 492 -51.50 17.70 17.35
C HIS A 492 -52.69 16.76 17.57
N ILE A 493 -53.62 16.68 16.60
CA ILE A 493 -54.82 15.86 16.70
C ILE A 493 -54.58 14.39 16.27
N LEU A 494 -53.57 14.11 15.42
CA LEU A 494 -53.20 12.74 15.01
C LEU A 494 -51.97 12.16 15.72
N GLN A 495 -51.30 12.95 16.57
CA GLN A 495 -50.29 12.47 17.52
C GLN A 495 -50.86 12.02 18.87
N LYS A 496 -52.18 11.76 18.96
CA LYS A 496 -52.77 10.99 20.06
C LYS A 496 -52.13 9.59 20.10
N GLY A 497 -51.09 9.43 20.93
CA GLY A 497 -50.56 8.12 21.32
C GLY A 497 -49.05 7.92 21.30
N ARG A 498 -48.21 8.90 20.92
CA ARG A 498 -46.74 8.73 20.97
C ARG A 498 -46.12 9.71 21.96
N GLN A 499 -46.09 9.31 23.23
CA GLN A 499 -45.30 9.95 24.29
C GLN A 499 -43.88 10.21 23.74
N VAL A 500 -43.46 11.47 23.62
CA VAL A 500 -42.06 11.82 23.33
C VAL A 500 -41.27 11.58 24.61
N THR A 501 -41.00 10.30 24.88
CA THR A 501 -40.27 9.84 26.06
C THR A 501 -38.77 10.08 25.86
N LEU A 502 -38.07 10.39 26.95
CA LEU A 502 -36.61 10.45 26.96
C LEU A 502 -36.00 9.14 26.43
N SER A 503 -35.03 9.28 25.53
CA SER A 503 -34.32 8.14 24.97
C SER A 503 -33.67 7.32 26.08
N LYS A 504 -33.79 5.99 26.01
CA LYS A 504 -32.96 5.10 26.83
C LYS A 504 -31.48 5.33 26.50
N ARG A 505 -30.59 5.07 27.48
CA ARG A 505 -29.13 5.11 27.29
C ARG A 505 -28.72 4.25 26.11
N GLN A 506 -28.14 4.89 25.10
CA GLN A 506 -27.67 4.22 23.89
C GLN A 506 -26.20 3.81 24.00
N ARG A 507 -25.71 3.02 23.05
CA ARG A 507 -24.30 2.68 22.88
C ARG A 507 -23.63 3.64 21.89
N TRP A 508 -22.31 3.80 22.00
CA TRP A 508 -21.52 4.68 21.13
C TRP A 508 -21.69 4.36 19.64
N VAL A 509 -21.88 3.09 19.28
CA VAL A 509 -22.13 2.64 17.90
C VAL A 509 -23.30 3.36 17.21
N TYR A 510 -24.30 3.81 17.97
CA TYR A 510 -25.51 4.47 17.45
C TYR A 510 -25.29 5.95 17.06
N SER A 511 -24.16 6.56 17.45
CA SER A 511 -23.84 7.93 16.99
C SER A 511 -23.44 7.98 15.51
N VAL A 512 -23.07 6.84 14.93
CA VAL A 512 -22.65 6.67 13.54
C VAL A 512 -23.83 6.15 12.71
N SER A 513 -23.94 6.58 11.45
CA SER A 513 -25.03 6.15 10.60
C SER A 513 -24.89 4.69 10.15
N ARG A 514 -26.03 3.99 9.93
CA ARG A 514 -26.04 2.62 9.41
C ARG A 514 -25.33 2.52 8.04
N ARG A 515 -25.49 3.54 7.18
CA ARG A 515 -24.81 3.62 5.87
C ARG A 515 -23.29 3.61 6.00
N ASP A 516 -22.75 4.39 6.95
CA ASP A 516 -21.31 4.45 7.19
C ASP A 516 -20.75 3.12 7.75
N TRP A 517 -21.55 2.41 8.55
CA TRP A 517 -21.20 1.05 9.00
C TRP A 517 -21.17 0.06 7.84
N ILE A 518 -22.23 0.03 7.01
CA ILE A 518 -22.31 -0.84 5.82
C ILE A 518 -21.12 -0.59 4.89
N LEU A 519 -20.83 0.67 4.55
CA LEU A 519 -19.70 1.02 3.68
C LEU A 519 -18.37 0.52 4.24
N THR A 520 -18.17 0.65 5.55
CA THR A 520 -16.91 0.21 6.18
C THR A 520 -16.80 -1.28 6.28
N ILE A 521 -17.89 -1.98 6.60
CA ILE A 521 -17.91 -3.45 6.56
C ILE A 521 -17.59 -3.91 5.14
N ALA A 522 -18.18 -3.29 4.10
CA ALA A 522 -17.88 -3.62 2.71
C ALA A 522 -16.40 -3.43 2.36
N VAL A 523 -15.79 -2.30 2.72
CA VAL A 523 -14.36 -2.04 2.49
C VAL A 523 -13.47 -3.02 3.26
N ILE A 524 -13.78 -3.28 4.54
CA ILE A 524 -13.03 -4.24 5.36
C ILE A 524 -13.12 -5.65 4.76
N THR A 525 -14.32 -6.11 4.41
CA THR A 525 -14.52 -7.41 3.77
C THR A 525 -13.75 -7.52 2.47
N LEU A 526 -13.77 -6.47 1.62
CA LEU A 526 -12.97 -6.43 0.40
C LEU A 526 -11.46 -6.57 0.68
N VAL A 527 -10.93 -5.83 1.66
CA VAL A 527 -9.51 -5.92 2.05
C VAL A 527 -9.14 -7.32 2.54
N PHE A 528 -9.97 -7.93 3.39
CA PHE A 528 -9.72 -9.28 3.90
C PHE A 528 -9.85 -10.36 2.82
N LEU A 529 -10.80 -10.25 1.89
CA LEU A 529 -10.94 -11.17 0.78
C LEU A 529 -9.74 -11.09 -0.18
N LEU A 530 -9.31 -9.89 -0.56
CA LEU A 530 -8.13 -9.70 -1.40
C LEU A 530 -6.86 -10.20 -0.72
N SER A 531 -6.69 -9.90 0.57
CA SER A 531 -5.54 -10.38 1.35
C SER A 531 -5.55 -11.90 1.50
N GLY A 532 -6.72 -12.50 1.73
CA GLY A 532 -6.91 -13.94 1.82
C GLY A 532 -6.64 -14.65 0.49
N TYR A 533 -7.06 -14.06 -0.64
CA TYR A 533 -6.73 -14.58 -1.98
C TYR A 533 -5.22 -14.56 -2.24
N LEU A 534 -4.54 -13.44 -1.92
CA LEU A 534 -3.09 -13.33 -2.07
C LEU A 534 -2.35 -14.31 -1.15
N LEU A 535 -2.79 -14.44 0.10
CA LEU A 535 -2.20 -15.39 1.05
C LEU A 535 -2.41 -16.84 0.60
N SER A 536 -3.60 -17.18 0.12
CA SER A 536 -3.89 -18.52 -0.43
C SER A 536 -3.00 -18.82 -1.64
N SER A 537 -2.90 -17.88 -2.58
CA SER A 537 -2.02 -18.00 -3.75
C SER A 537 -0.56 -18.20 -3.34
N ALA A 538 -0.12 -17.52 -2.28
CA ALA A 538 1.22 -17.65 -1.74
C ALA A 538 1.47 -19.02 -1.09
N ILE A 539 0.51 -19.53 -0.33
CA ILE A 539 0.60 -20.83 0.32
C ILE A 539 0.59 -21.95 -0.72
N ILE A 540 -0.27 -21.87 -1.74
CA ILE A 540 -0.30 -22.85 -2.84
C ILE A 540 1.05 -22.89 -3.56
N GLY A 541 1.61 -21.73 -3.94
CA GLY A 541 2.93 -21.67 -4.58
C GLY A 541 4.07 -22.23 -3.71
N LEU A 542 3.95 -22.13 -2.38
CA LEU A 542 4.90 -22.74 -1.44
C LEU A 542 4.70 -24.26 -1.30
N SER A 543 3.46 -24.72 -1.35
CA SER A 543 3.12 -26.15 -1.34
C SER A 543 3.68 -26.86 -2.57
N ASP A 544 3.55 -26.24 -3.75
CA ASP A 544 4.14 -26.74 -4.99
C ASP A 544 5.69 -26.83 -4.91
N SER A 545 6.30 -26.06 -4.00
CA SER A 545 7.74 -26.05 -3.76
C SER A 545 8.18 -26.94 -2.59
N ASN A 546 7.29 -27.76 -2.00
CA ASN A 546 7.52 -28.56 -0.78
C ASN A 546 8.00 -27.71 0.43
N LYS A 547 7.62 -26.43 0.51
CA LYS A 547 7.99 -25.47 1.58
C LYS A 547 6.84 -25.23 2.59
N ASP A 548 6.01 -26.24 2.81
CA ASP A 548 4.64 -26.18 3.36
C ASP A 548 4.55 -25.87 4.86
N SER A 549 5.68 -25.76 5.56
CA SER A 549 5.70 -25.56 7.02
C SER A 549 5.68 -24.09 7.44
N LEU A 550 5.13 -23.80 8.63
CA LEU A 550 5.22 -22.47 9.27
C LEU A 550 6.67 -21.96 9.36
N ARG A 551 7.62 -22.88 9.54
CA ARG A 551 9.06 -22.57 9.51
C ARG A 551 9.52 -22.14 8.11
N GLY A 552 8.98 -22.72 7.05
CA GLY A 552 9.19 -22.30 5.66
C GLY A 552 8.70 -20.87 5.40
N ILE A 553 7.49 -20.53 5.86
CA ILE A 553 6.95 -19.15 5.76
C ILE A 553 7.82 -18.14 6.51
N TRP A 554 8.29 -18.51 7.70
CA TRP A 554 9.19 -17.67 8.48
C TRP A 554 10.57 -17.52 7.82
N ASN A 555 11.11 -18.60 7.26
CA ASN A 555 12.43 -18.63 6.63
C ASN A 555 12.50 -17.85 5.30
N LEU A 556 11.38 -17.69 4.57
CA LEU A 556 11.32 -16.75 3.45
C LEU A 556 11.72 -15.36 3.93
N GLY A 557 11.18 -14.95 5.07
CA GLY A 557 11.43 -13.66 5.70
C GLY A 557 10.53 -12.55 5.14
N PHE A 558 10.73 -11.34 5.67
CA PHE A 558 9.86 -10.20 5.38
C PHE A 558 10.19 -9.55 4.02
N GLY A 559 9.25 -9.47 3.07
CA GLY A 559 9.45 -8.73 1.81
C GLY A 559 10.56 -9.32 0.93
N THR A 560 10.69 -10.65 0.91
CA THR A 560 11.72 -11.35 0.15
C THR A 560 11.16 -11.87 -1.15
N VAL A 561 11.88 -11.68 -2.24
CA VAL A 561 11.49 -12.22 -3.53
C VAL A 561 11.75 -13.72 -3.54
N SER A 562 10.74 -14.50 -3.90
CA SER A 562 10.83 -15.95 -4.16
C SER A 562 10.08 -16.24 -5.46
N PRO A 563 10.52 -17.19 -6.31
CA PRO A 563 9.83 -17.55 -7.55
C PRO A 563 8.40 -18.03 -7.30
N SER A 564 8.17 -18.71 -6.16
CA SER A 564 6.83 -19.12 -5.70
C SER A 564 5.98 -17.98 -5.16
N ALA A 565 6.59 -16.81 -4.94
CA ALA A 565 5.96 -15.63 -4.36
C ALA A 565 6.01 -14.40 -5.28
N ILE A 566 6.00 -14.63 -6.59
CA ILE A 566 6.01 -13.62 -7.64
C ILE A 566 4.79 -13.82 -8.55
N MET A 567 4.18 -12.73 -8.99
CA MET A 567 3.07 -12.77 -9.94
C MET A 567 3.54 -13.24 -11.32
N ARG A 568 2.85 -14.25 -11.88
CA ARG A 568 3.12 -14.77 -13.22
C ARG A 568 2.69 -13.75 -14.27
N THR A 569 3.58 -13.45 -15.21
CA THR A 569 3.28 -12.56 -16.33
C THR A 569 3.87 -13.14 -17.61
N ASP A 570 3.04 -13.78 -18.42
CA ASP A 570 3.47 -14.32 -19.72
C ASP A 570 3.67 -13.17 -20.74
N GLY A 571 4.75 -13.20 -21.54
CA GLY A 571 4.90 -12.45 -22.81
C GLY A 571 5.35 -10.97 -22.82
N HIS A 572 6.51 -10.71 -23.45
CA HIS A 572 7.03 -9.43 -23.99
C HIS A 572 7.54 -8.30 -23.06
N ARG A 573 8.51 -7.56 -23.62
CA ARG A 573 9.56 -6.67 -23.07
C ARG A 573 9.19 -5.83 -21.84
N SER A 574 10.10 -5.80 -20.86
CA SER A 574 9.99 -5.12 -19.56
C SER A 574 9.72 -3.62 -19.59
N TYR A 575 10.03 -2.94 -20.70
CA TYR A 575 9.83 -1.49 -20.84
C TYR A 575 8.36 -1.04 -20.65
N TYR A 576 7.39 -1.74 -21.23
CA TYR A 576 5.96 -1.35 -21.13
C TYR A 576 5.30 -1.74 -19.81
N ARG A 577 6.00 -2.49 -18.95
CA ARG A 577 5.44 -3.06 -17.71
C ARG A 577 5.78 -2.26 -16.45
N PHE A 578 6.73 -1.32 -16.49
CA PHE A 578 7.17 -0.57 -15.31
C PHE A 578 6.01 0.14 -14.58
N LEU A 579 5.37 1.11 -15.22
CA LEU A 579 4.32 1.91 -14.59
C LEU A 579 3.08 1.08 -14.19
N PRO A 580 2.54 0.18 -15.05
CA PRO A 580 1.42 -0.68 -14.65
C PRO A 580 1.72 -1.55 -13.43
N THR A 581 2.95 -2.06 -13.32
CA THR A 581 3.37 -2.90 -12.18
C THR A 581 3.52 -2.05 -10.92
N VAL A 582 4.09 -0.84 -11.02
CA VAL A 582 4.14 0.13 -9.92
C VAL A 582 2.73 0.45 -9.39
N LEU A 583 1.79 0.76 -10.28
CA LEU A 583 0.42 1.08 -9.89
C LEU A 583 -0.27 -0.13 -9.24
N ARG A 584 -0.07 -1.34 -9.77
CA ARG A 584 -0.66 -2.57 -9.21
C ARG A 584 -0.10 -2.89 -7.83
N ALA A 585 1.22 -2.79 -7.63
CA ALA A 585 1.85 -3.07 -6.35
C ALA A 585 1.34 -2.15 -5.23
N ASN A 586 1.00 -0.90 -5.58
CA ASN A 586 0.59 0.12 -4.62
C ASN A 586 -0.93 0.36 -4.56
N ALA A 587 -1.73 -0.23 -5.45
CA ALA A 587 -3.19 -0.08 -5.42
C ALA A 587 -3.84 -0.41 -4.05
N PRO A 588 -3.38 -1.43 -3.29
CA PRO A 588 -3.90 -1.69 -1.94
C PRO A 588 -3.72 -0.51 -0.97
N GLN A 589 -2.71 0.34 -1.17
CA GLN A 589 -2.47 1.52 -0.33
C GLN A 589 -3.65 2.50 -0.38
N ILE A 590 -4.30 2.67 -1.52
CA ILE A 590 -5.51 3.52 -1.65
C ILE A 590 -6.64 2.98 -0.77
N ILE A 591 -6.87 1.66 -0.80
CA ILE A 591 -7.95 1.03 -0.05
C ILE A 591 -7.73 1.22 1.46
N VAL A 592 -6.48 1.11 1.92
CA VAL A 592 -6.12 1.37 3.32
C VAL A 592 -6.27 2.86 3.68
N SER A 593 -5.88 3.79 2.79
CA SER A 593 -6.12 5.22 3.00
C SER A 593 -7.62 5.54 3.12
N LEU A 594 -8.47 4.90 2.31
CA LEU A 594 -9.92 5.02 2.41
C LEU A 594 -10.43 4.46 3.76
N ALA A 595 -9.91 3.29 4.17
CA ALA A 595 -10.24 2.70 5.47
C ALA A 595 -9.85 3.64 6.63
N TYR A 596 -8.72 4.35 6.54
CA TYR A 596 -8.33 5.38 7.51
C TYR A 596 -9.37 6.51 7.60
N PHE A 597 -9.83 7.07 6.48
CA PHE A 597 -10.86 8.12 6.51
C PHE A 597 -12.15 7.64 7.16
N LEU A 598 -12.59 6.43 6.83
CA LEU A 598 -13.79 5.82 7.42
C LEU A 598 -13.61 5.61 8.93
N TYR A 599 -12.46 5.06 9.35
CA TYR A 599 -12.12 4.85 10.76
C TYR A 599 -12.09 6.17 11.53
N ASN A 600 -11.41 7.17 10.99
CA ASN A 600 -11.31 8.51 11.55
C ASN A 600 -12.69 9.15 11.72
N HIS A 601 -13.57 9.04 10.72
CA HIS A 601 -14.94 9.56 10.76
C HIS A 601 -15.75 8.96 11.92
N LYS A 602 -15.69 7.63 12.09
CA LYS A 602 -16.42 6.92 13.16
C LYS A 602 -15.88 7.28 14.53
N LEU A 603 -14.57 7.24 14.69
CA LEU A 603 -13.93 7.56 15.96
C LEU A 603 -14.24 8.99 16.37
N THR A 604 -14.20 9.93 15.42
CA THR A 604 -14.56 11.33 15.63
C THR A 604 -16.04 11.45 16.03
N SER A 605 -16.94 10.79 15.30
CA SER A 605 -18.39 10.81 15.60
C SER A 605 -18.74 10.21 16.97
N MET A 606 -18.08 9.12 17.38
CA MET A 606 -18.29 8.49 18.68
C MET A 606 -17.78 9.38 19.82
N LEU A 607 -16.58 9.94 19.69
CA LEU A 607 -16.00 10.80 20.73
C LEU A 607 -16.74 12.13 20.86
N LEU A 608 -17.18 12.70 19.74
CA LEU A 608 -18.01 13.91 19.71
C LEU A 608 -19.35 13.67 20.42
N ALA A 609 -20.01 12.54 20.15
CA ALA A 609 -21.25 12.19 20.84
C ALA A 609 -21.03 11.92 22.33
N ALA A 610 -19.91 11.28 22.71
CA ALA A 610 -19.56 11.03 24.10
C ALA A 610 -19.26 12.32 24.88
N GLU A 611 -18.68 13.32 24.22
CA GLU A 611 -18.47 14.63 24.81
C GLU A 611 -19.79 15.35 25.06
N TYR A 612 -20.68 15.38 24.06
CA TYR A 612 -22.03 15.95 24.14
C TYR A 612 -22.84 15.28 25.27
N ASP A 613 -22.84 13.95 25.32
CA ASP A 613 -23.50 13.16 26.37
C ASP A 613 -23.01 13.52 27.78
N GLY A 614 -21.71 13.77 27.93
CA GLY A 614 -21.15 14.10 29.24
C GLY A 614 -21.60 15.45 29.80
N TYR A 615 -22.24 16.33 29.03
CA TYR A 615 -22.87 17.55 29.58
C TYR A 615 -24.26 17.28 30.17
N GLY A 616 -24.83 16.09 29.95
CA GLY A 616 -26.07 15.64 30.59
C GLY A 616 -25.85 15.04 31.99
N THR A 617 -24.61 14.79 32.41
CA THR A 617 -24.28 14.29 33.76
C THR A 617 -23.46 15.26 34.59
N ASP A 618 -22.48 15.94 33.96
CA ASP A 618 -21.51 16.76 34.67
C ASP A 618 -21.63 18.22 34.23
N ARG A 619 -21.70 19.14 35.19
CA ARG A 619 -21.58 20.58 34.93
C ARG A 619 -20.13 20.92 34.61
N LYS A 620 -19.86 21.41 33.40
CA LYS A 620 -18.49 21.66 32.94
C LYS A 620 -18.43 22.75 31.87
N PRO A 621 -17.32 23.50 31.77
CA PRO A 621 -17.16 24.52 30.75
C PRO A 621 -17.05 23.90 29.35
N LEU A 622 -17.53 24.64 28.34
CA LEU A 622 -17.47 24.25 26.93
C LEU A 622 -16.02 24.06 26.47
N ARG A 623 -15.81 23.02 25.67
CA ARG A 623 -14.56 22.83 24.93
C ARG A 623 -14.73 23.37 23.51
N VAL A 624 -14.09 24.47 23.22
CA VAL A 624 -14.21 25.22 21.97
C VAL A 624 -12.86 25.32 21.29
N SER A 625 -12.85 25.63 20.01
CA SER A 625 -11.63 25.92 19.27
C SER A 625 -10.91 27.14 19.85
N TRP A 626 -11.68 28.14 20.26
CA TRP A 626 -11.23 29.49 20.62
C TRP A 626 -11.76 29.86 22.01
N PRO A 627 -11.09 29.44 23.08
CA PRO A 627 -11.62 29.61 24.43
C PRO A 627 -11.62 31.07 24.87
N LYS A 628 -12.74 31.52 25.42
CA LYS A 628 -12.87 32.79 26.15
C LYS A 628 -13.17 32.50 27.62
N GLY A 629 -12.55 33.25 28.52
CA GLY A 629 -12.74 33.08 29.96
C GLY A 629 -12.43 31.65 30.44
N PRO A 630 -13.34 30.97 31.17
CA PRO A 630 -13.10 29.63 31.72
C PRO A 630 -13.35 28.47 30.72
N GLN A 631 -13.63 28.77 29.44
CA GLN A 631 -13.78 27.76 28.40
C GLN A 631 -12.46 26.99 28.18
N ARG A 632 -12.56 25.74 27.73
CA ARG A 632 -11.40 24.88 27.46
C ARG A 632 -11.04 24.91 25.98
N SER A 633 -9.74 24.99 25.67
CA SER A 633 -9.27 24.84 24.30
C SER A 633 -9.47 23.40 23.79
N THR A 634 -9.81 23.25 22.52
CA THR A 634 -9.83 21.96 21.82
C THR A 634 -8.42 21.50 21.45
N TYR A 635 -8.30 20.25 21.00
CA TYR A 635 -7.04 19.76 20.44
C TYR A 635 -6.85 20.34 19.04
N TYR A 636 -5.60 20.66 18.66
CA TYR A 636 -5.31 21.13 17.31
C TYR A 636 -5.71 20.12 16.22
N LEU A 637 -5.80 18.84 16.56
CA LEU A 637 -6.40 17.79 15.73
C LEU A 637 -7.84 17.53 16.23
N SER A 638 -8.81 17.31 15.33
CA SER A 638 -10.22 17.08 15.67
C SER A 638 -10.44 15.95 16.72
N LEU A 639 -9.47 15.04 16.83
CA LEU A 639 -9.44 13.94 17.79
C LEU A 639 -8.45 14.22 18.95
N PRO A 640 -8.77 13.79 20.19
CA PRO A 640 -7.81 13.79 21.28
C PRO A 640 -6.52 13.04 20.93
N TYR A 641 -5.36 13.58 21.34
CA TYR A 641 -4.04 13.04 20.95
C TYR A 641 -3.87 11.55 21.27
N ARG A 642 -4.40 11.06 22.40
CA ARG A 642 -4.35 9.64 22.77
C ARG A 642 -4.97 8.71 21.72
N TYR A 643 -6.00 9.16 21.02
CA TYR A 643 -6.66 8.40 19.96
C TYR A 643 -6.02 8.67 18.60
N SER A 644 -5.71 9.94 18.32
CA SER A 644 -5.12 10.34 17.04
C SER A 644 -3.73 9.74 16.82
N ILE A 645 -2.85 9.77 17.83
CA ILE A 645 -1.51 9.20 17.75
C ILE A 645 -1.61 7.68 17.53
N CYS A 646 -2.43 6.96 18.31
CA CYS A 646 -2.61 5.52 18.12
C CYS A 646 -3.14 5.19 16.72
N LEU A 647 -4.14 5.93 16.22
CA LEU A 647 -4.69 5.73 14.89
C LEU A 647 -3.65 5.99 13.79
N LEU A 648 -2.89 7.08 13.89
CA LEU A 648 -1.86 7.42 12.91
C LEU A 648 -0.70 6.42 12.93
N SER A 649 -0.26 6.00 14.12
CA SER A 649 0.77 4.97 14.26
C SER A 649 0.32 3.63 13.68
N ALA A 650 -0.91 3.18 14.01
CA ALA A 650 -1.46 1.95 13.44
C ALA A 650 -1.66 2.06 11.93
N SER A 651 -2.11 3.21 11.41
CA SER A 651 -2.27 3.46 9.98
C SER A 651 -0.92 3.44 9.25
N ALA A 652 0.11 4.10 9.79
CA ALA A 652 1.45 4.11 9.21
C ALA A 652 2.07 2.70 9.21
N ALA A 653 1.92 1.96 10.31
CA ALA A 653 2.34 0.57 10.40
C ALA A 653 1.59 -0.30 9.38
N LEU A 654 0.28 -0.14 9.22
CA LEU A 654 -0.51 -0.89 8.25
C LEU A 654 -0.08 -0.57 6.80
N HIS A 655 0.13 0.69 6.45
CA HIS A 655 0.65 1.09 5.14
C HIS A 655 2.04 0.49 4.85
N TRP A 656 2.92 0.48 5.85
CA TRP A 656 4.24 -0.16 5.74
C TRP A 656 4.15 -1.68 5.61
N LEU A 657 3.33 -2.37 6.42
CA LEU A 657 3.13 -3.81 6.28
C LEU A 657 2.59 -4.17 4.89
N ILE A 658 1.62 -3.39 4.38
CA ILE A 658 1.04 -3.59 3.05
C ILE A 658 2.08 -3.35 1.94
N SER A 659 3.00 -2.38 2.09
CA SER A 659 4.08 -2.18 1.12
C SER A 659 5.09 -3.33 1.10
N GLN A 660 5.13 -4.15 2.14
CA GLN A 660 5.91 -5.39 2.17
C GLN A 660 5.09 -6.63 1.80
N SER A 661 3.75 -6.56 1.84
CA SER A 661 2.83 -7.63 1.46
C SER A 661 2.73 -7.82 -0.05
N LEU A 662 2.65 -6.72 -0.82
CA LEU A 662 2.67 -6.71 -2.27
C LEU A 662 3.60 -5.59 -2.71
N PHE A 663 4.70 -5.93 -3.37
CA PHE A 663 5.77 -4.98 -3.68
C PHE A 663 6.27 -5.14 -5.11
N PHE A 664 6.79 -4.04 -5.65
CA PHE A 664 7.43 -4.03 -6.97
C PHE A 664 8.75 -4.80 -6.92
N VAL A 665 8.98 -5.65 -7.91
CA VAL A 665 10.19 -6.48 -8.04
C VAL A 665 10.76 -6.31 -9.46
N ALA A 666 12.05 -6.04 -9.53
CA ALA A 666 12.83 -6.14 -10.76
C ALA A 666 14.01 -7.09 -10.55
N ILE A 667 14.17 -8.03 -11.46
CA ILE A 667 15.25 -9.01 -11.47
C ILE A 667 16.08 -8.78 -12.72
N ILE A 668 17.37 -8.53 -12.52
CA ILE A 668 18.33 -8.26 -13.59
C ILE A 668 19.22 -9.50 -13.74
N PRO A 669 19.10 -10.25 -14.84
CA PRO A 669 20.04 -11.31 -15.13
C PRO A 669 21.39 -10.74 -15.56
N TYR A 670 22.45 -11.48 -15.22
CA TYR A 670 23.82 -11.23 -15.62
C TYR A 670 24.35 -12.45 -16.36
N SER A 671 25.01 -12.22 -17.49
CA SER A 671 25.71 -13.26 -18.25
C SER A 671 26.91 -13.81 -17.48
N PRO A 672 27.51 -14.92 -17.94
CA PRO A 672 28.69 -15.50 -17.29
C PRO A 672 29.88 -14.55 -17.21
N ASP A 673 30.06 -13.62 -18.15
CA ASP A 673 31.08 -12.54 -18.08
C ASP A 673 30.75 -11.44 -17.04
N GLY A 674 29.61 -11.55 -16.37
CA GLY A 674 29.15 -10.60 -15.36
C GLY A 674 28.61 -9.29 -15.93
N LYS A 675 28.33 -9.20 -17.24
CA LYS A 675 27.59 -8.08 -17.83
C LYS A 675 26.08 -8.25 -17.61
N PRO A 676 25.31 -7.16 -17.42
CA PRO A 676 23.86 -7.26 -17.33
C PRO A 676 23.28 -7.64 -18.69
N THR A 677 22.17 -8.38 -18.71
CA THR A 677 21.39 -8.72 -19.91
C THR A 677 20.02 -8.02 -19.86
N PRO A 678 19.92 -6.75 -20.31
CA PRO A 678 18.72 -5.92 -20.11
C PRO A 678 17.47 -6.47 -20.82
N ASP A 679 17.65 -7.14 -21.97
CA ASP A 679 16.55 -7.70 -22.75
C ASP A 679 15.81 -8.83 -22.01
N SER A 680 16.47 -9.48 -21.05
CA SER A 680 15.92 -10.55 -20.20
C SER A 680 15.56 -10.06 -18.79
N GLU A 681 15.64 -8.74 -18.51
CA GLU A 681 15.15 -8.16 -17.25
C GLU A 681 13.68 -8.57 -17.04
N ARG A 682 13.31 -8.92 -15.80
CA ARG A 682 11.92 -9.21 -15.44
C ARG A 682 11.40 -8.22 -14.40
N VAL A 683 10.32 -7.52 -14.76
CA VAL A 683 9.57 -6.60 -13.88
C VAL A 683 8.20 -7.18 -13.55
N THR A 684 7.90 -7.32 -12.26
CA THR A 684 6.67 -7.96 -11.76
C THR A 684 6.37 -7.55 -10.30
N CYS A 685 5.28 -8.06 -9.72
CA CYS A 685 4.98 -7.90 -8.30
C CYS A 685 5.41 -9.14 -7.52
N GLY A 686 6.13 -8.94 -6.42
CA GLY A 686 6.34 -9.96 -5.39
C GLY A 686 5.29 -9.83 -4.28
N PHE A 687 5.00 -10.92 -3.59
CA PHE A 687 4.19 -10.90 -2.39
C PHE A 687 4.86 -11.65 -1.23
N SER A 688 4.52 -11.26 0.01
CA SER A 688 5.13 -11.79 1.24
C SER A 688 4.04 -12.34 2.17
N PRO A 689 3.89 -13.68 2.28
CA PRO A 689 2.86 -14.27 3.14
C PRO A 689 2.98 -13.81 4.60
N LEU A 690 4.22 -13.67 5.10
CA LEU A 690 4.45 -13.19 6.47
C LEU A 690 3.93 -11.76 6.68
N ALA A 691 4.22 -10.85 5.74
CA ALA A 691 3.73 -9.48 5.81
C ALA A 691 2.20 -9.39 5.69
N ILE A 692 1.59 -10.23 4.85
CA ILE A 692 0.14 -10.33 4.72
C ILE A 692 -0.49 -10.75 6.05
N ILE A 693 0.05 -11.77 6.72
CA ILE A 693 -0.43 -12.23 8.03
C ILE A 693 -0.36 -11.09 9.06
N PHE A 694 0.78 -10.42 9.21
CA PHE A 694 0.92 -9.30 10.15
C PHE A 694 -0.04 -8.14 9.83
N ALA A 695 -0.22 -7.81 8.54
CA ALA A 695 -1.17 -6.77 8.11
C ALA A 695 -2.61 -7.16 8.46
N MET A 696 -3.01 -8.42 8.21
CA MET A 696 -4.33 -8.94 8.56
C MET A 696 -4.54 -8.92 10.08
N SER A 697 -3.56 -9.37 10.87
CA SER A 697 -3.63 -9.35 12.34
C SER A 697 -3.80 -7.93 12.89
N LEU A 698 -3.03 -6.96 12.39
CA LEU A 698 -3.17 -5.56 12.77
C LEU A 698 -4.55 -5.02 12.36
N GLY A 699 -5.02 -5.35 11.16
CA GLY A 699 -6.36 -5.01 10.67
C GLY A 699 -7.47 -5.53 11.59
N VAL A 700 -7.40 -6.80 12.00
CA VAL A 700 -8.36 -7.41 12.94
C VAL A 700 -8.33 -6.68 14.29
N LEU A 701 -7.15 -6.36 14.81
CA LEU A 701 -6.99 -5.62 16.05
C LEU A 701 -7.63 -4.22 15.97
N MET A 702 -7.42 -3.49 14.86
CA MET A 702 -8.03 -2.18 14.64
C MET A 702 -9.57 -2.26 14.58
N VAL A 703 -10.12 -3.29 13.93
CA VAL A 703 -11.58 -3.56 13.87
C VAL A 703 -12.12 -3.92 15.26
N GLY A 704 -11.43 -4.79 16.00
CA GLY A 704 -11.79 -5.12 17.37
C GLY A 704 -11.82 -3.89 18.28
N ALA A 705 -10.82 -3.00 18.15
CA ALA A 705 -10.74 -1.78 18.94
C ALA A 705 -11.92 -0.83 18.69
N ILE A 706 -12.32 -0.63 17.43
CA ILE A 706 -13.45 0.29 17.12
C ILE A 706 -14.79 -0.29 17.56
N LEU A 707 -14.98 -1.62 17.46
CA LEU A 707 -16.18 -2.30 17.95
C LEU A 707 -16.24 -2.26 19.48
N ALA A 708 -15.13 -2.52 20.17
CA ALA A 708 -15.05 -2.44 21.63
C ALA A 708 -15.36 -1.04 22.15
N LEU A 709 -14.85 0.01 21.49
CA LEU A 709 -15.23 1.39 21.80
C LEU A 709 -16.72 1.65 21.52
N GLY A 710 -17.24 1.13 20.40
CA GLY A 710 -18.64 1.25 20.01
C GLY A 710 -19.63 0.58 20.98
N MET A 711 -19.19 -0.45 21.72
CA MET A 711 -20.01 -1.14 22.72
C MET A 711 -20.21 -0.35 24.02
N ARG A 712 -19.40 0.67 24.29
CA ARG A 712 -19.55 1.53 25.47
C ARG A 712 -20.92 2.20 25.48
N ARG A 713 -21.54 2.28 26.65
CA ARG A 713 -22.82 2.97 26.85
C ARG A 713 -22.59 4.45 27.17
N PHE A 714 -23.48 5.29 26.68
CA PHE A 714 -23.62 6.68 27.12
C PHE A 714 -24.09 6.73 28.58
N LYS A 715 -23.67 7.77 29.30
CA LYS A 715 -23.95 7.94 30.74
C LYS A 715 -25.30 8.59 30.99
N SER A 716 -25.74 9.50 30.12
CA SER A 716 -26.99 10.24 30.29
C SER A 716 -28.11 9.73 29.35
N ASN A 717 -29.32 10.26 29.56
CA ASN A 717 -30.48 10.04 28.68
C ASN A 717 -30.68 11.20 27.68
N ILE A 718 -29.70 12.09 27.52
CA ILE A 718 -29.80 13.21 26.59
C ILE A 718 -30.04 12.71 25.16
N PRO A 719 -30.97 13.32 24.40
CA PRO A 719 -31.13 13.02 22.99
C PRO A 719 -29.82 13.22 22.22
N LEU A 720 -29.39 12.19 21.49
CA LEU A 720 -28.12 12.26 20.76
C LEU A 720 -28.23 13.20 19.55
N ALA A 721 -27.65 14.39 19.69
CA ALA A 721 -27.51 15.34 18.59
C ALA A 721 -26.39 14.92 17.61
N GLY A 722 -25.32 14.30 18.10
CA GLY A 722 -24.15 13.93 17.28
C GLY A 722 -23.61 15.16 16.52
N SER A 723 -23.30 15.00 15.23
CA SER A 723 -22.86 16.10 14.37
C SER A 723 -23.99 16.99 13.82
N CYS A 724 -25.26 16.77 14.18
CA CYS A 724 -26.38 17.46 13.53
C CYS A 724 -26.59 18.88 14.09
N SER A 725 -26.36 19.91 13.27
CA SER A 725 -26.51 21.32 13.66
C SER A 725 -27.88 21.64 14.28
N ALA A 726 -28.96 21.16 13.68
CA ALA A 726 -30.32 21.44 14.15
C ALA A 726 -30.63 20.78 15.51
N ALA A 727 -30.14 19.55 15.74
CA ALA A 727 -30.33 18.88 17.03
C ALA A 727 -29.49 19.51 18.14
N ILE A 728 -28.26 19.98 17.84
CA ILE A 728 -27.43 20.71 18.80
C ILE A 728 -28.12 22.04 19.16
N SER A 729 -28.60 22.75 18.15
CA SER A 729 -29.29 24.03 18.28
C SER A 729 -30.57 23.95 19.12
N ALA A 730 -31.38 22.91 18.89
CA ALA A 730 -32.63 22.70 19.61
C ALA A 730 -32.43 22.52 21.13
N ALA A 731 -31.25 22.07 21.56
CA ALA A 731 -30.91 21.93 22.98
C ALA A 731 -30.33 23.22 23.61
N CYS A 732 -30.12 24.30 22.84
CA CYS A 732 -29.44 25.53 23.26
C CYS A 732 -30.41 26.73 23.31
N HIS A 733 -31.52 26.60 24.03
CA HIS A 733 -32.54 27.64 24.22
C HIS A 733 -32.71 27.98 25.71
N PRO A 734 -31.73 28.62 26.38
CA PRO A 734 -31.88 28.98 27.79
C PRO A 734 -33.02 30.00 27.99
N LEU A 735 -33.65 30.01 29.17
CA LEU A 735 -34.76 30.92 29.49
C LEU A 735 -34.31 32.31 29.97
N SER A 736 -33.01 32.48 30.26
CA SER A 736 -32.43 33.73 30.74
C SER A 736 -31.38 34.26 29.76
N ASP A 737 -31.23 35.59 29.70
CA ASP A 737 -30.25 36.29 28.86
C ASP A 737 -28.82 36.31 29.45
N ASP A 738 -28.54 35.42 30.42
CA ASP A 738 -27.22 35.24 31.00
C ASP A 738 -26.21 34.79 29.93
N GLU A 739 -24.93 35.17 30.06
CA GLU A 739 -23.86 34.66 29.19
C GLU A 739 -23.49 33.18 29.50
N HIS A 740 -24.44 32.27 29.26
CA HIS A 740 -24.32 30.85 29.55
C HIS A 740 -23.13 30.20 28.82
N ALA A 741 -22.80 30.66 27.61
CA ALA A 741 -21.69 30.13 26.82
C ALA A 741 -20.32 30.25 27.52
N LEU A 742 -20.13 31.26 28.39
CA LEU A 742 -18.87 31.50 29.09
C LEU A 742 -18.83 30.87 30.49
N LYS A 743 -19.93 30.28 30.97
CA LYS A 743 -20.02 29.65 32.29
C LYS A 743 -20.01 28.12 32.17
N PRO A 744 -19.72 27.36 33.25
CA PRO A 744 -19.95 25.92 33.26
C PRO A 744 -21.43 25.58 33.07
N ILE A 745 -21.74 24.77 32.06
CA ILE A 745 -23.12 24.43 31.69
C ILE A 745 -23.42 22.95 31.95
N MET A 746 -24.71 22.64 32.10
CA MET A 746 -25.26 21.30 32.15
C MET A 746 -26.58 21.26 31.36
N TRP A 747 -26.91 20.13 30.76
CA TRP A 747 -28.23 19.92 30.14
C TRP A 747 -29.20 19.31 31.13
N GLY A 748 -30.40 19.84 31.16
CA GLY A 748 -31.51 19.26 31.91
C GLY A 748 -32.77 20.11 31.79
N GLU A 749 -33.75 19.77 32.60
CA GLU A 749 -35.01 20.50 32.68
C GLU A 749 -34.80 21.81 33.45
N VAL A 750 -35.15 22.92 32.81
CA VAL A 750 -35.04 24.27 33.38
C VAL A 750 -36.34 24.59 34.12
N GLN A 751 -36.25 25.09 35.35
CA GLN A 751 -37.43 25.49 36.10
C GLN A 751 -38.03 26.77 35.49
N ILE A 752 -39.30 26.70 35.09
CA ILE A 752 -40.08 27.87 34.66
C ILE A 752 -40.56 28.56 35.95
N PRO A 753 -40.20 29.83 36.21
CA PRO A 753 -40.73 30.56 37.36
C PRO A 753 -42.26 30.62 37.27
N ARG A 754 -42.97 30.16 38.31
CA ARG A 754 -44.42 30.40 38.42
C ARG A 754 -44.62 31.89 38.66
N ALA A 755 -45.45 32.54 37.84
CA ALA A 755 -45.98 33.85 38.19
C ALA A 755 -46.78 33.70 39.50
N GLU A 756 -46.40 34.45 40.53
CA GLU A 756 -47.22 34.55 41.73
C GLU A 756 -48.56 35.22 41.36
N PRO A 757 -49.71 34.67 41.78
CA PRO A 757 -50.99 35.32 41.55
C PRO A 757 -51.03 36.60 42.39
N THR A 758 -51.05 37.75 41.72
CA THR A 758 -51.36 39.03 42.37
C THR A 758 -52.71 38.91 43.08
N SER A 759 -52.68 38.93 44.40
CA SER A 759 -53.85 38.96 45.26
C SER A 759 -54.63 40.25 45.03
N HIS A 760 -55.79 40.16 44.38
CA HIS A 760 -56.79 41.22 44.43
C HIS A 760 -57.32 41.35 45.86
N PHE A 761 -57.12 42.52 46.47
CA PHE A 761 -57.91 42.99 47.60
C PHE A 761 -59.03 43.90 47.08
N PRO A 762 -60.28 43.80 47.58
CA PRO A 762 -61.38 44.65 47.14
C PRO A 762 -61.58 45.87 48.05
N GLY A 763 -61.82 47.03 47.42
CA GLY A 763 -62.62 48.17 47.92
C GLY A 763 -61.87 49.25 48.72
N THR A 764 -61.92 50.50 48.23
CA THR A 764 -62.93 51.51 48.64
C THR A 764 -62.86 52.73 47.71
N ASN A 765 -64.02 53.33 47.45
CA ASN A 765 -64.24 54.54 46.65
C ASN A 765 -63.77 55.81 47.38
N GLU A 766 -63.27 56.81 46.63
CA GLU A 766 -63.41 58.27 46.84
C GLU A 766 -62.65 58.95 45.67
N GLU A 767 -63.37 59.47 44.67
CA GLU A 767 -63.74 60.89 44.47
C GLU A 767 -62.63 61.80 43.91
N THR A 768 -62.91 62.36 42.72
CA THR A 768 -62.55 63.72 42.22
C THR A 768 -61.07 64.07 41.98
N ASP A 769 -60.62 64.93 41.06
CA ASP A 769 -61.11 65.67 39.87
C ASP A 769 -59.89 66.52 39.38
N PHE A 770 -59.99 67.14 38.19
CA PHE A 770 -59.12 68.20 37.58
C PHE A 770 -57.77 67.79 36.95
N SER A 771 -57.61 67.88 35.61
CA SER A 771 -57.19 69.04 34.76
C SER A 771 -55.67 69.34 34.87
N ASP A 772 -54.88 69.65 33.84
CA ASP A 772 -55.12 70.38 32.60
C ASP A 772 -54.18 69.94 31.46
N SER A 773 -54.68 70.12 30.24
CA SER A 773 -53.92 70.09 28.99
C SER A 773 -53.57 71.51 28.55
N GLU A 774 -52.28 71.84 28.40
CA GLU A 774 -51.84 73.04 27.68
C GLU A 774 -51.46 72.69 26.23
N LEU A 775 -52.11 73.39 25.29
CA LEU A 775 -51.85 73.44 23.85
C LEU A 775 -51.34 74.84 23.50
N ASP A 776 -50.30 74.93 22.68
CA ASP A 776 -49.70 76.21 22.27
C ASP A 776 -50.37 76.85 21.02
N ALA A 777 -50.26 78.17 20.96
CA ALA A 777 -50.92 79.12 20.12
C ALA A 777 -50.39 79.15 18.68
N ARG A 778 -50.96 78.30 17.81
CA ARG A 778 -51.20 78.63 16.37
C ARG A 778 -52.05 77.62 15.58
N GLY A 779 -52.70 76.66 16.23
CA GLY A 779 -53.79 75.90 15.60
C GLY A 779 -53.44 75.21 14.27
N ARG A 780 -52.24 74.64 14.12
CA ARG A 780 -51.95 73.70 13.02
C ARG A 780 -50.85 72.69 13.36
N ALA A 781 -51.16 71.43 13.07
CA ALA A 781 -50.31 70.27 13.26
C ALA A 781 -49.04 70.28 12.39
N VAL A 782 -47.92 69.86 12.97
CA VAL A 782 -46.71 69.47 12.23
C VAL A 782 -46.28 68.09 12.69
N ARG A 783 -46.46 67.10 11.80
CA ARG A 783 -45.82 65.78 11.87
C ARG A 783 -44.32 65.94 11.59
N ARG A 784 -43.49 65.30 12.42
CA ARG A 784 -42.25 64.69 11.92
C ARG A 784 -41.97 63.41 12.69
N ASP A 785 -41.99 62.32 11.94
CA ASP A 785 -41.63 60.99 12.38
C ASP A 785 -40.18 60.97 12.86
N GLN A 786 -39.97 60.56 14.11
CA GLN A 786 -38.73 59.92 14.57
C GLN A 786 -39.11 58.89 15.64
N SER A 787 -39.07 57.63 15.21
CA SER A 787 -39.17 56.45 16.04
C SER A 787 -37.90 56.31 16.88
N SER A 788 -37.97 56.77 18.12
CA SER A 788 -37.02 56.43 19.18
C SER A 788 -37.77 56.52 20.50
N GLN A 789 -38.54 55.49 20.79
CA GLN A 789 -39.12 55.29 22.11
C GLN A 789 -38.33 54.16 22.78
N GLU A 790 -37.42 54.57 23.67
CA GLU A 790 -37.16 53.80 24.88
C GLU A 790 -38.52 53.44 25.48
N SER A 791 -38.81 52.15 25.51
CA SER A 791 -39.83 51.62 26.38
C SER A 791 -39.24 50.37 27.00
N GLY A 792 -39.06 50.43 28.32
CA GLY A 792 -39.00 49.22 29.12
C GLY A 792 -40.24 48.41 28.77
N VAL A 793 -40.05 47.30 28.09
CA VAL A 793 -41.12 46.34 27.83
C VAL A 793 -40.92 45.22 28.82
N GLY A 794 -41.85 45.18 29.78
CA GLY A 794 -41.94 44.14 30.78
C GLY A 794 -41.93 42.76 30.12
N LEU A 795 -41.40 41.80 30.88
CA LEU A 795 -41.58 40.37 30.67
C LEU A 795 -43.08 40.09 30.50
N LEU A 796 -43.56 40.11 29.25
CA LEU A 796 -44.78 39.43 28.90
C LEU A 796 -44.47 37.95 29.03
N ALA A 797 -44.90 37.38 30.15
CA ALA A 797 -45.17 35.97 30.28
C ALA A 797 -45.91 35.54 29.02
N ARG A 798 -45.23 34.77 28.18
CA ARG A 798 -45.83 34.25 26.97
C ARG A 798 -46.64 33.03 27.38
N ASP A 799 -47.94 33.23 27.52
CA ASP A 799 -48.99 32.25 27.84
C ASP A 799 -49.16 31.13 26.78
N ASP A 800 -48.16 30.84 25.94
CA ASP A 800 -48.28 29.92 24.79
C ASP A 800 -47.79 28.48 25.07
N VAL A 801 -47.86 27.98 26.31
CA VAL A 801 -47.56 26.56 26.58
C VAL A 801 -48.54 25.93 27.58
N SER A 802 -49.81 26.30 27.49
CA SER A 802 -50.92 25.53 28.06
C SER A 802 -51.88 25.16 26.94
N ASP A 803 -52.08 23.86 26.73
CA ASP A 803 -53.26 23.36 26.03
C ASP A 803 -54.50 23.72 26.87
N ASP A 804 -55.69 23.68 26.26
CA ASP A 804 -57.02 23.99 26.84
C ASP A 804 -57.39 23.09 28.05
N SER A 805 -56.45 22.24 28.50
CA SER A 805 -56.50 21.29 29.60
C SER A 805 -55.60 21.65 30.81
N GLY A 806 -54.79 22.72 30.74
CA GLY A 806 -53.99 23.20 31.87
C GLY A 806 -52.68 22.44 32.18
N GLU A 807 -52.18 21.58 31.27
CA GLU A 807 -50.90 20.87 31.45
C GLU A 807 -49.69 21.76 31.08
N SER A 808 -48.77 22.01 32.04
CA SER A 808 -47.50 22.73 31.83
C SER A 808 -46.41 21.81 31.23
N TYR A 809 -45.97 22.11 30.01
CA TYR A 809 -44.86 21.40 29.37
C TYR A 809 -43.53 21.79 30.04
N GLY A 810 -42.65 20.80 30.23
CA GLY A 810 -41.27 21.04 30.66
C GLY A 810 -40.42 21.57 29.51
N HIS A 811 -39.36 22.32 29.83
CA HIS A 811 -38.39 22.81 28.86
C HIS A 811 -36.98 22.32 29.22
N CYS A 812 -36.28 21.73 28.25
CA CYS A 812 -34.90 21.27 28.45
C CYS A 812 -33.92 22.17 27.69
N SER A 813 -32.85 22.59 28.35
CA SER A 813 -31.81 23.38 27.68
C SER A 813 -30.45 23.21 28.36
N PHE A 814 -29.39 23.49 27.61
CA PHE A 814 -28.09 23.79 28.18
C PHE A 814 -28.14 25.16 28.89
N THR A 815 -27.85 25.17 30.19
CA THR A 815 -27.80 26.42 30.98
C THR A 815 -26.72 26.36 32.05
N SER A 816 -26.29 27.56 32.49
CA SER A 816 -25.42 27.72 33.66
C SER A 816 -26.18 27.79 34.99
N HIS A 817 -27.51 27.79 34.97
CA HIS A 817 -28.35 27.70 36.17
C HIS A 817 -28.58 26.25 36.58
N GLU A 818 -29.17 26.02 37.75
CA GLU A 818 -29.51 24.67 38.21
C GLU A 818 -30.55 24.02 37.27
N VAL A 819 -30.37 22.72 37.03
CA VAL A 819 -31.25 21.93 36.16
C VAL A 819 -31.70 20.67 36.89
N ILE A 820 -32.94 20.25 36.64
CA ILE A 820 -33.48 19.00 37.16
C ILE A 820 -33.23 17.89 36.14
N THR A 821 -33.07 16.66 36.62
CA THR A 821 -33.02 15.49 35.71
C THR A 821 -34.38 15.34 35.02
N PRO A 822 -34.43 15.38 33.67
CA PRO A 822 -35.70 15.29 32.95
C PRO A 822 -36.43 13.98 33.27
N SER A 823 -37.71 14.09 33.66
CA SER A 823 -38.60 12.96 33.90
C SER A 823 -39.14 12.36 32.59
N PRO A 824 -39.11 11.01 32.41
CA PRO A 824 -39.71 10.35 31.24
C PRO A 824 -41.25 10.39 31.22
N LEU A 825 -41.88 10.83 32.33
CA LEU A 825 -43.33 10.92 32.47
C LEU A 825 -43.89 12.31 32.11
N ARG A 826 -43.02 13.34 32.01
CA ARG A 826 -43.41 14.72 31.70
C ARG A 826 -43.42 14.96 30.18
N ARG A 827 -44.33 15.79 29.69
CA ARG A 827 -44.34 16.28 28.31
C ARG A 827 -43.40 17.48 28.20
N TYR A 828 -42.60 17.52 27.14
CA TYR A 828 -41.69 18.63 26.87
C TYR A 828 -42.09 19.34 25.59
N ALA A 829 -41.99 20.67 25.61
CA ALA A 829 -42.17 21.52 24.44
C ALA A 829 -40.82 21.69 23.73
#